data_AF-A0A4S8IV41-F1
#
_entry.id   AF-A0A4S8IV41-F1
#
_cell.length_a   1.000
_cell.length_b   1.000
_cell.length_c   1.000
_cell.angle_alpha   90.00
_cell.angle_beta   90.00
_cell.angle_gamma   90.00
#
_symmetry.space_group_name_H-M   'P 1'
#
loop_
_entity.id
_entity.type
_entity.pdbx_description
1 polymer ?
#
loop_
_entity_poly.entity_id
_entity_poly.type
_entity_poly.pdbx_seq_one_letter_code
_entity_poly.pdbx_strand_id
1 'polypeptide(L)'
;MAAATRRSVLRRKSPLPLFETCRLRDLLFFSSSVDAAAAAVCGTTSPDPHFMVEYLVNSCGFSPSEAAKFSKPLSHLRSIEKPDAVLNFMRSQGFDGAGIRKVISGDPRYLCCNVEKNLTPKFQFLRDLGLLESDIVDIIRNNHEILCHNVQRSIVPKLEMWESLLGSRELVLKHLKKTGWFFFSSVEKTLHPNLKLLRDECGIPEERVSLVLRSHPKLISQKPESLRALVARADDLGMPRQSRMFMWTLDVFHNVSKERKVISADPRYLCYNVEKNLAPKFQFLRDLGLSESDIVDAILKNHAILRHNVHRSFVPKLEIWESLLGSRELGLKRLKKSGWFFFSSVEKTLHPNLKFLRDECGIPEERLSLVLRSHPQLISQKPKSLRALVARVDELGMPRQSRMFMWTLDVFHNVSKERIEAKVELMRSFGWSESEFSSAVRKAPTFLRISLDMLRRKVEFFINIVGYTPSFIASHPNLLLFCLQKRVIPRLRVLEILKSKGLLTGQGKFPYILTLSDTKFLEKFVLPHKENVPELLDILRVEGVEGYTLRIRRLVVIRVPLRLLSCRTMAAAPLRSVLRRNGLLPSFETCRLRDLLFFSSSVDAAAAVGGTISADPHFTVEYLVNSCGFSPSEAAKFSEPLGHLRSTEKPDAVLNFMRSQGFDGAGIRKVISGDPRYLCCNVEKNLTPKFQFLRDLGLSESDIVDAILKNHAILHHNVHRSFVPKLEIWESLLGSRELVLKHLKKSGWFFFSSVEKTLHPNLKFLRDECGIPEERLSLVLRSHPQLISQKPKSLRALVARVDELGMPRQSRMFMWTLDVFHNVSKERIEAKVELMRSFGWSESEFSSAVRKAPTFLRMSLDMMRRKMEFFINVVGYTPSFIATQPTILLYGLQRRVIPRFRVLEMLNTKGLWTRRGKFLYHVKLSNTKFREKIVLPYKEKVPELLDILGAGYTRGWW
;
A
#
# COMPACT_ATOMS: atom_id res chain seq x y z
N MET A 1 -36.75 51.46 4.98
CA MET A 1 -38.17 51.43 5.43
C MET A 1 -39.03 51.18 4.19
N ALA A 2 -40.05 50.33 4.16
CA ALA A 2 -40.53 49.32 5.12
C ALA A 2 -41.13 48.13 4.30
N ALA A 3 -40.98 46.88 4.77
CA ALA A 3 -42.07 46.01 5.28
C ALA A 3 -43.33 45.92 4.36
N ALA A 4 -43.61 44.77 3.71
CA ALA A 4 -44.40 43.62 4.21
C ALA A 4 -45.94 43.89 4.23
N THR A 5 -46.90 42.97 4.00
CA THR A 5 -46.92 41.49 4.14
C THR A 5 -48.14 40.83 3.40
N ARG A 6 -48.00 39.57 2.92
CA ARG A 6 -49.01 38.45 2.80
C ARG A 6 -50.39 38.57 2.10
N ARG A 7 -50.63 37.61 1.16
CA ARG A 7 -51.86 36.78 0.88
C ARG A 7 -53.16 37.51 0.42
N SER A 8 -54.02 37.00 -0.47
CA SER A 8 -54.21 35.66 -1.08
C SER A 8 -55.10 35.66 -2.36
N VAL A 9 -54.86 34.73 -3.31
CA VAL A 9 -55.85 33.94 -4.12
C VAL A 9 -57.00 34.71 -4.82
N LEU A 10 -57.14 34.74 -6.18
CA LEU A 10 -57.69 33.65 -7.03
C LEU A 10 -57.54 33.91 -8.56
N ARG A 11 -57.18 32.86 -9.34
CA ARG A 11 -57.42 32.58 -10.78
C ARG A 11 -56.95 33.51 -11.95
N ARG A 12 -56.21 32.85 -12.86
CA ARG A 12 -56.31 32.76 -14.35
C ARG A 12 -55.40 33.62 -15.26
N LYS A 13 -54.79 32.85 -16.20
CA LYS A 13 -54.16 33.14 -17.50
C LYS A 13 -52.64 33.45 -17.54
N SER A 14 -51.99 32.52 -18.24
CA SER A 14 -50.61 32.31 -18.71
C SER A 14 -50.29 33.18 -19.96
N PRO A 15 -49.10 33.12 -20.63
CA PRO A 15 -48.10 32.04 -20.61
C PRO A 15 -46.59 32.37 -20.74
N LEU A 16 -45.77 31.34 -20.46
CA LEU A 16 -44.50 30.88 -21.08
C LEU A 16 -43.81 29.89 -20.08
N PRO A 17 -42.79 29.05 -20.43
CA PRO A 17 -42.15 28.76 -21.72
C PRO A 17 -41.87 27.24 -21.99
N LEU A 18 -41.02 26.95 -23.00
CA LEU A 18 -40.13 25.77 -23.21
C LEU A 18 -40.60 24.56 -24.06
N PHE A 19 -40.00 24.47 -25.25
CA PHE A 19 -39.43 23.28 -25.94
C PHE A 19 -40.17 21.92 -25.88
N GLU A 20 -41.10 21.75 -26.81
CA GLU A 20 -41.17 20.54 -27.65
C GLU A 20 -40.11 20.66 -28.79
N THR A 21 -39.64 19.61 -29.49
CA THR A 21 -40.42 18.56 -30.15
C THR A 21 -39.77 17.16 -30.18
N CYS A 22 -40.61 16.16 -29.95
CA CYS A 22 -40.48 14.80 -30.49
C CYS A 22 -41.37 14.66 -31.76
N ARG A 23 -41.50 13.42 -32.28
CA ARG A 23 -42.41 12.93 -33.35
C ARG A 23 -41.79 12.92 -34.76
N LEU A 24 -42.15 12.00 -35.68
CA LEU A 24 -42.95 10.76 -35.61
C LEU A 24 -42.65 9.89 -36.85
N ARG A 25 -42.89 8.57 -36.75
CA ARG A 25 -43.39 7.61 -37.77
C ARG A 25 -43.17 6.19 -37.20
N ASP A 26 -44.11 5.25 -37.20
CA ASP A 26 -45.43 5.17 -37.84
C ASP A 26 -46.52 4.62 -36.91
N LEU A 27 -47.78 4.77 -37.31
CA LEU A 27 -48.99 4.21 -36.70
C LEU A 27 -49.94 3.72 -37.83
N LEU A 28 -51.10 3.16 -37.45
CA LEU A 28 -52.11 2.46 -38.28
C LEU A 28 -51.75 0.97 -38.48
N PHE A 29 -52.65 -0.01 -38.30
CA PHE A 29 -54.13 0.04 -38.34
C PHE A 29 -54.87 -0.51 -37.10
N PHE A 30 -56.19 -0.34 -37.11
CA PHE A 30 -57.17 -0.54 -36.03
C PHE A 30 -57.63 -2.01 -35.81
N SER A 31 -58.39 -2.22 -34.72
CA SER A 31 -59.09 -3.46 -34.35
C SER A 31 -60.48 -3.61 -34.99
N SER A 32 -60.95 -4.86 -35.13
CA SER A 32 -62.37 -5.22 -35.11
C SER A 32 -62.57 -6.67 -34.64
N SER A 33 -63.76 -6.98 -34.10
CA SER A 33 -64.15 -8.28 -33.53
C SER A 33 -65.42 -8.82 -34.19
N VAL A 34 -65.52 -10.13 -34.41
CA VAL A 34 -66.80 -10.89 -34.47
C VAL A 34 -66.56 -12.35 -34.02
N ASP A 35 -67.55 -12.97 -33.39
CA ASP A 35 -67.57 -14.36 -32.88
C ASP A 35 -67.76 -15.46 -33.95
N ALA A 36 -67.34 -16.70 -33.62
CA ALA A 36 -68.10 -17.96 -33.82
C ALA A 36 -67.27 -19.19 -33.33
N ALA A 37 -67.93 -20.31 -33.00
CA ALA A 37 -67.37 -21.40 -32.19
C ALA A 37 -67.32 -22.78 -32.88
N ALA A 38 -66.42 -23.68 -32.42
CA ALA A 38 -66.65 -25.13 -32.23
C ALA A 38 -65.49 -25.84 -31.49
N ALA A 39 -65.79 -26.96 -30.82
CA ALA A 39 -64.97 -27.79 -29.92
C ALA A 39 -63.65 -28.37 -30.54
N ALA A 40 -62.67 -28.92 -29.78
CA ALA A 40 -62.72 -29.51 -28.44
C ALA A 40 -61.37 -29.50 -27.68
N VAL A 41 -61.44 -29.51 -26.32
CA VAL A 41 -60.56 -30.18 -25.31
C VAL A 41 -59.03 -30.21 -25.60
N CYS A 42 -58.11 -29.63 -24.81
CA CYS A 42 -58.15 -29.27 -23.37
C CYS A 42 -57.13 -28.16 -23.03
N GLY A 43 -57.36 -27.40 -21.95
CA GLY A 43 -56.29 -26.66 -21.24
C GLY A 43 -55.99 -25.23 -21.69
N THR A 44 -56.97 -24.33 -21.61
CA THR A 44 -56.72 -22.88 -21.75
C THR A 44 -56.11 -22.27 -20.49
N THR A 45 -54.94 -21.64 -20.62
CA THR A 45 -54.60 -20.43 -19.84
C THR A 45 -54.00 -19.37 -20.76
N SER A 46 -54.59 -18.18 -20.74
CA SER A 46 -53.96 -16.98 -21.30
C SER A 46 -52.57 -16.81 -20.65
N PRO A 47 -51.47 -16.64 -21.40
CA PRO A 47 -50.14 -16.52 -20.81
C PRO A 47 -50.05 -15.28 -19.93
N ASP A 48 -50.01 -15.49 -18.62
CA ASP A 48 -49.68 -14.48 -17.62
C ASP A 48 -48.31 -13.85 -17.98
N PRO A 49 -48.12 -12.51 -17.88
CA PRO A 49 -46.79 -11.89 -18.02
C PRO A 49 -45.66 -12.53 -17.18
N HIS A 50 -45.98 -13.38 -16.19
CA HIS A 50 -45.04 -14.28 -15.52
C HIS A 50 -44.39 -15.37 -16.40
N PHE A 51 -45.05 -15.90 -17.43
CA PHE A 51 -44.55 -17.08 -18.19
C PHE A 51 -43.17 -16.83 -18.83
N MET A 52 -42.97 -15.65 -19.42
CA MET A 52 -41.72 -15.27 -20.05
C MET A 52 -40.60 -15.01 -19.01
N VAL A 53 -40.96 -14.65 -17.77
CA VAL A 53 -40.00 -14.54 -16.66
C VAL A 53 -39.49 -15.92 -16.29
N GLU A 54 -40.38 -16.89 -16.12
CA GLU A 54 -40.03 -18.28 -15.79
C GLU A 54 -39.21 -18.93 -16.91
N TYR A 55 -39.62 -18.76 -18.18
CA TYR A 55 -38.87 -19.22 -19.34
C TYR A 55 -37.44 -18.65 -19.39
N LEU A 56 -37.25 -17.35 -19.12
CA LEU A 56 -35.92 -16.73 -19.07
C LEU A 56 -35.05 -17.22 -17.89
N VAL A 57 -35.66 -17.59 -16.76
CA VAL A 57 -34.93 -18.22 -15.65
C VAL A 57 -34.47 -19.62 -16.07
N ASN A 58 -35.37 -20.44 -16.59
CA ASN A 58 -35.14 -21.86 -16.85
C ASN A 58 -34.28 -22.09 -18.11
N SER A 59 -34.60 -21.45 -19.24
CA SER A 59 -33.97 -21.69 -20.55
C SER A 59 -32.71 -20.85 -20.78
N CYS A 60 -32.59 -19.69 -20.14
CA CYS A 60 -31.44 -18.76 -20.29
C CYS A 60 -30.59 -18.59 -19.01
N GLY A 61 -30.98 -19.15 -17.87
CA GLY A 61 -30.21 -19.09 -16.62
C GLY A 61 -30.15 -17.71 -15.97
N PHE A 62 -31.16 -16.86 -16.17
CA PHE A 62 -31.25 -15.57 -15.47
C PHE A 62 -31.74 -15.74 -14.03
N SER A 63 -31.37 -14.84 -13.12
CA SER A 63 -32.07 -14.76 -11.84
C SER A 63 -33.50 -14.21 -12.06
N PRO A 64 -34.48 -14.55 -11.20
CA PRO A 64 -35.85 -14.03 -11.33
C PRO A 64 -35.91 -12.48 -11.43
N SER A 65 -34.99 -11.79 -10.74
CA SER A 65 -34.89 -10.32 -10.77
C SER A 65 -34.30 -9.72 -12.06
N GLU A 66 -33.53 -10.50 -12.81
CA GLU A 66 -33.02 -10.15 -14.15
C GLU A 66 -34.07 -10.51 -15.20
N ALA A 67 -34.62 -11.73 -15.12
CA ALA A 67 -35.68 -12.22 -16.00
C ALA A 67 -36.92 -11.28 -15.99
N ALA A 68 -37.35 -10.79 -14.83
CA ALA A 68 -38.46 -9.82 -14.71
C ALA A 68 -38.17 -8.43 -15.33
N LYS A 69 -36.92 -8.12 -15.65
CA LYS A 69 -36.53 -6.93 -16.44
C LYS A 69 -36.46 -7.26 -17.92
N PHE A 70 -35.89 -8.41 -18.25
CA PHE A 70 -35.67 -8.89 -19.61
C PHE A 70 -36.92 -9.46 -20.29
N SER A 71 -37.97 -9.80 -19.54
CA SER A 71 -39.29 -10.18 -20.07
C SER A 71 -40.06 -8.98 -20.63
N LYS A 72 -39.83 -7.76 -20.13
CA LYS A 72 -40.62 -6.58 -20.52
C LYS A 72 -40.56 -6.26 -22.03
N PRO A 73 -39.38 -6.30 -22.70
CA PRO A 73 -39.31 -6.17 -24.17
C PRO A 73 -39.92 -7.35 -24.94
N LEU A 74 -40.11 -8.49 -24.28
CA LEU A 74 -40.62 -9.75 -24.85
C LEU A 74 -42.11 -9.96 -24.59
N SER A 75 -42.79 -9.02 -23.92
CA SER A 75 -44.22 -9.07 -23.54
C SER A 75 -45.21 -9.30 -24.69
N HIS A 76 -44.79 -9.12 -25.94
CA HIS A 76 -45.58 -9.38 -27.14
C HIS A 76 -45.53 -10.84 -27.61
N LEU A 77 -44.56 -11.63 -27.13
CA LEU A 77 -44.45 -13.05 -27.45
C LEU A 77 -45.48 -13.84 -26.63
N ARG A 78 -46.27 -14.67 -27.32
CA ARG A 78 -47.26 -15.59 -26.70
C ARG A 78 -46.90 -17.07 -26.84
N SER A 79 -45.73 -17.37 -27.40
CA SER A 79 -45.18 -18.72 -27.64
C SER A 79 -43.67 -18.71 -27.39
N ILE A 80 -43.13 -19.85 -26.95
CA ILE A 80 -41.70 -20.08 -26.70
C ILE A 80 -40.94 -20.59 -27.94
N GLU A 81 -41.64 -21.00 -29.01
CA GLU A 81 -41.04 -21.64 -30.20
C GLU A 81 -39.96 -20.77 -30.86
N LYS A 82 -40.17 -19.46 -30.96
CA LYS A 82 -39.20 -18.52 -31.55
C LYS A 82 -37.97 -18.35 -30.65
N PRO A 83 -38.11 -18.05 -29.34
CA PRO A 83 -37.00 -18.13 -28.39
C PRO A 83 -36.24 -19.45 -28.43
N ASP A 84 -36.91 -20.60 -28.42
CA ASP A 84 -36.25 -21.91 -28.42
C ASP A 84 -35.51 -22.20 -29.72
N ALA A 85 -36.05 -21.82 -30.88
CA ALA A 85 -35.34 -21.88 -32.14
C ALA A 85 -34.04 -21.05 -32.12
N VAL A 86 -34.08 -19.83 -31.57
CA VAL A 86 -32.89 -18.98 -31.40
C VAL A 86 -31.88 -19.59 -30.43
N LEU A 87 -32.33 -20.12 -29.29
CA LEU A 87 -31.46 -20.74 -28.29
C LEU A 87 -30.81 -22.02 -28.81
N ASN A 88 -31.57 -22.86 -29.52
CA ASN A 88 -31.07 -24.10 -30.12
C ASN A 88 -30.08 -23.80 -31.26
N PHE A 89 -30.34 -22.77 -32.08
CA PHE A 89 -29.36 -22.28 -33.05
C PHE A 89 -28.08 -21.77 -32.37
N MET A 90 -28.17 -20.94 -31.32
CA MET A 90 -26.97 -20.50 -30.60
C MET A 90 -26.19 -21.67 -29.98
N ARG A 91 -26.87 -22.70 -29.44
CA ARG A 91 -26.22 -23.93 -28.96
C ARG A 91 -25.53 -24.69 -30.10
N SER A 92 -26.15 -24.80 -31.28
CA SER A 92 -25.55 -25.48 -32.45
C SER A 92 -24.34 -24.73 -33.02
N GLN A 93 -24.31 -23.39 -32.91
CA GLN A 93 -23.13 -22.57 -33.22
C GLN A 93 -22.10 -22.52 -32.06
N GLY A 94 -22.17 -23.45 -31.09
CA GLY A 94 -21.14 -23.62 -30.04
C GLY A 94 -21.22 -22.68 -28.83
N PHE A 95 -22.34 -21.97 -28.61
CA PHE A 95 -22.49 -21.13 -27.41
C PHE A 95 -22.84 -21.97 -26.18
N ASP A 96 -22.05 -21.79 -25.13
CA ASP A 96 -22.37 -22.28 -23.79
C ASP A 96 -23.45 -21.42 -23.12
N GLY A 97 -24.08 -21.96 -22.07
CA GLY A 97 -25.12 -21.24 -21.32
C GLY A 97 -24.67 -19.89 -20.76
N ALA A 98 -23.38 -19.72 -20.41
CA ALA A 98 -22.87 -18.43 -19.95
C ALA A 98 -22.71 -17.42 -21.12
N GLY A 99 -22.29 -17.89 -22.30
CA GLY A 99 -22.27 -17.11 -23.54
C GLY A 99 -23.66 -16.64 -23.96
N ILE A 100 -24.63 -17.55 -24.02
CA ILE A 100 -26.04 -17.24 -24.31
C ILE A 100 -26.56 -16.21 -23.30
N ARG A 101 -26.43 -16.47 -22.00
CA ARG A 101 -26.86 -15.55 -20.93
C ARG A 101 -26.23 -14.16 -21.08
N LYS A 102 -24.96 -14.07 -21.49
CA LYS A 102 -24.28 -12.79 -21.74
C LYS A 102 -24.85 -12.06 -22.96
N VAL A 103 -25.09 -12.76 -24.07
CA VAL A 103 -25.68 -12.19 -25.30
C VAL A 103 -27.11 -11.67 -25.02
N ILE A 104 -27.98 -12.51 -24.44
CA ILE A 104 -29.37 -12.16 -24.13
C ILE A 104 -29.45 -11.07 -23.03
N SER A 105 -28.47 -10.97 -22.12
CA SER A 105 -28.40 -9.87 -21.14
C SER A 105 -28.09 -8.50 -21.76
N GLY A 106 -27.54 -8.48 -22.98
CA GLY A 106 -27.26 -7.27 -23.74
C GLY A 106 -28.53 -6.71 -24.38
N ASP A 107 -29.26 -7.56 -25.12
CA ASP A 107 -30.60 -7.26 -25.60
C ASP A 107 -31.47 -8.53 -25.60
N PRO A 108 -32.53 -8.62 -24.76
CA PRO A 108 -33.43 -9.76 -24.75
C PRO A 108 -34.13 -10.00 -26.09
N ARG A 109 -34.31 -8.96 -26.92
CA ARG A 109 -35.02 -9.02 -28.20
C ARG A 109 -34.35 -9.92 -29.25
N TYR A 110 -33.12 -10.39 -29.02
CA TYR A 110 -32.52 -11.44 -29.86
C TYR A 110 -33.37 -12.72 -29.88
N LEU A 111 -34.11 -13.03 -28.81
CA LEU A 111 -35.05 -14.17 -28.76
C LEU A 111 -36.27 -14.01 -29.69
N CYS A 112 -36.52 -12.81 -30.22
CA CYS A 112 -37.56 -12.56 -31.22
C CYS A 112 -37.05 -12.73 -32.67
N CYS A 113 -35.74 -12.92 -32.90
CA CYS A 113 -35.18 -12.99 -34.24
C CYS A 113 -35.57 -14.27 -34.96
N ASN A 114 -35.96 -14.16 -36.23
CA ASN A 114 -36.05 -15.32 -37.11
C ASN A 114 -34.64 -15.85 -37.40
N VAL A 115 -34.38 -17.13 -37.12
CA VAL A 115 -33.07 -17.75 -37.28
C VAL A 115 -32.58 -17.62 -38.72
N GLU A 116 -33.33 -18.16 -39.69
CA GLU A 116 -32.89 -18.22 -41.10
C GLU A 116 -32.75 -16.86 -41.78
N LYS A 117 -33.63 -15.90 -41.46
CA LYS A 117 -33.62 -14.59 -42.11
C LYS A 117 -32.69 -13.58 -41.43
N ASN A 118 -32.39 -13.75 -40.14
CA ASN A 118 -31.62 -12.75 -39.36
C ASN A 118 -30.32 -13.28 -38.75
N LEU A 119 -30.26 -14.52 -38.27
CA LEU A 119 -29.10 -15.05 -37.56
C LEU A 119 -28.18 -15.85 -38.51
N THR A 120 -28.72 -16.82 -39.25
CA THR A 120 -27.96 -17.64 -40.21
C THR A 120 -27.09 -16.80 -41.15
N PRO A 121 -27.57 -15.69 -41.77
CA PRO A 121 -26.75 -14.88 -42.69
C PRO A 121 -25.63 -14.10 -41.98
N LYS A 122 -25.77 -13.79 -40.68
CA LYS A 122 -24.74 -13.08 -39.89
C LYS A 122 -23.63 -14.02 -39.46
N PHE A 123 -24.01 -15.23 -39.07
CA PHE A 123 -23.06 -16.30 -38.74
C PHE A 123 -22.30 -16.76 -39.99
N GLN A 124 -22.99 -16.95 -41.11
CA GLN A 124 -22.35 -17.29 -42.38
C GLN A 124 -21.39 -16.19 -42.82
N PHE A 125 -21.81 -14.93 -42.80
CA PHE A 125 -20.90 -13.81 -43.09
C PHE A 125 -19.63 -13.83 -42.23
N LEU A 126 -19.72 -14.15 -40.93
CA LEU A 126 -18.54 -14.24 -40.07
C LEU A 126 -17.65 -15.45 -40.42
N ARG A 127 -18.21 -16.59 -40.86
CA ARG A 127 -17.44 -17.70 -41.45
C ARG A 127 -16.71 -17.25 -42.73
N ASP A 128 -17.41 -16.51 -43.60
CA ASP A 128 -16.87 -16.00 -44.87
C ASP A 128 -15.76 -14.94 -44.68
N LEU A 129 -15.61 -14.38 -43.47
CA LEU A 129 -14.44 -13.57 -43.08
C LEU A 129 -13.19 -14.41 -42.76
N GLY A 130 -13.25 -15.75 -42.81
CA GLY A 130 -12.15 -16.65 -42.47
C GLY A 130 -11.94 -16.86 -40.96
N LEU A 131 -12.98 -16.68 -40.15
CA LEU A 131 -12.93 -16.87 -38.70
C LEU A 131 -13.24 -18.32 -38.30
N LEU A 132 -12.52 -18.83 -37.30
CA LEU A 132 -12.84 -20.12 -36.68
C LEU A 132 -14.14 -20.02 -35.87
N GLU A 133 -14.92 -21.10 -35.76
CA GLU A 133 -16.17 -21.12 -34.98
C GLU A 133 -15.99 -20.62 -33.53
N SER A 134 -14.88 -20.98 -32.87
CA SER A 134 -14.54 -20.49 -31.53
C SER A 134 -14.30 -18.98 -31.47
N ASP A 135 -13.75 -18.39 -32.54
CA ASP A 135 -13.60 -16.93 -32.67
C ASP A 135 -14.94 -16.24 -32.91
N ILE A 136 -15.84 -16.84 -33.69
CA ILE A 136 -17.19 -16.32 -33.95
C ILE A 136 -17.98 -16.24 -32.63
N VAL A 137 -17.94 -17.31 -31.83
CA VAL A 137 -18.54 -17.33 -30.48
C VAL A 137 -17.94 -16.24 -29.59
N ASP A 138 -16.61 -16.12 -29.51
CA ASP A 138 -15.97 -15.10 -28.66
C ASP A 138 -16.20 -13.65 -29.17
N ILE A 139 -16.28 -13.43 -30.49
CA ILE A 139 -16.66 -12.13 -31.08
C ILE A 139 -18.07 -11.74 -30.68
N ILE A 140 -19.08 -12.59 -30.92
CA ILE A 140 -20.48 -12.28 -30.61
C ILE A 140 -20.71 -12.20 -29.09
N ARG A 141 -20.06 -13.05 -28.29
CA ARG A 141 -20.07 -12.97 -26.82
C ARG A 141 -19.51 -11.64 -26.30
N ASN A 142 -18.61 -10.99 -27.04
CA ASN A 142 -18.01 -9.70 -26.66
C ASN A 142 -18.60 -8.48 -27.40
N ASN A 143 -19.33 -8.71 -28.51
CA ASN A 143 -19.88 -7.71 -29.43
C ASN A 143 -21.31 -8.08 -29.87
N HIS A 144 -22.19 -8.46 -28.94
CA HIS A 144 -23.53 -8.99 -29.26
C HIS A 144 -24.37 -8.06 -30.13
N GLU A 145 -24.12 -6.75 -30.08
CA GLU A 145 -24.74 -5.73 -30.95
C GLU A 145 -24.59 -6.01 -32.46
N ILE A 146 -23.61 -6.82 -32.89
CA ILE A 146 -23.51 -7.28 -34.28
C ILE A 146 -24.81 -7.98 -34.74
N LEU A 147 -25.51 -8.64 -33.82
CA LEU A 147 -26.81 -9.28 -34.07
C LEU A 147 -27.96 -8.26 -34.26
N CYS A 148 -27.79 -6.99 -33.90
CA CYS A 148 -28.73 -5.90 -34.23
C CYS A 148 -28.54 -5.34 -35.64
N HIS A 149 -27.32 -5.39 -36.20
CA HIS A 149 -26.98 -4.70 -37.44
C HIS A 149 -27.25 -5.53 -38.71
N ASN A 150 -27.65 -4.87 -39.80
CA ASN A 150 -27.71 -5.52 -41.12
C ASN A 150 -26.29 -5.71 -41.68
N VAL A 151 -26.01 -6.87 -42.29
CA VAL A 151 -24.66 -7.21 -42.77
C VAL A 151 -24.20 -6.21 -43.83
N GLN A 152 -24.89 -6.15 -44.97
CA GLN A 152 -24.50 -5.33 -46.12
C GLN A 152 -24.66 -3.83 -45.89
N ARG A 153 -25.69 -3.38 -45.16
CA ARG A 153 -25.94 -1.94 -44.92
C ARG A 153 -25.23 -1.35 -43.71
N SER A 154 -24.60 -2.16 -42.85
CA SER A 154 -24.07 -1.65 -41.57
C SER A 154 -22.81 -2.34 -41.04
N ILE A 155 -22.61 -3.63 -41.30
CA ILE A 155 -21.40 -4.35 -40.86
C ILE A 155 -20.30 -4.25 -41.91
N VAL A 156 -20.62 -4.52 -43.18
CA VAL A 156 -19.68 -4.43 -44.31
C VAL A 156 -19.06 -3.02 -44.43
N PRO A 157 -19.83 -1.90 -44.46
CA PRO A 157 -19.23 -0.56 -44.52
C PRO A 157 -18.37 -0.20 -43.30
N LYS A 158 -18.66 -0.77 -42.12
CA LYS A 158 -17.78 -0.61 -40.93
C LYS A 158 -16.46 -1.35 -41.15
N LEU A 159 -16.51 -2.59 -41.61
CA LEU A 159 -15.32 -3.40 -41.85
C LEU A 159 -14.45 -2.79 -42.94
N GLU A 160 -15.01 -2.44 -44.11
CA GLU A 160 -14.28 -1.77 -45.19
C GLU A 160 -13.61 -0.46 -44.75
N MET A 161 -14.32 0.37 -43.98
CA MET A 161 -13.76 1.61 -43.42
C MET A 161 -12.62 1.33 -42.43
N TRP A 162 -12.77 0.34 -41.54
CA TRP A 162 -11.71 -0.04 -40.60
C TRP A 162 -10.54 -0.77 -41.27
N GLU A 163 -10.77 -1.52 -42.34
CA GLU A 163 -9.72 -2.15 -43.15
C GLU A 163 -8.89 -1.08 -43.87
N SER A 164 -9.56 -0.08 -44.46
CA SER A 164 -8.92 1.12 -45.04
C SER A 164 -8.09 1.91 -44.01
N LEU A 165 -8.62 2.11 -42.79
CA LEU A 165 -7.93 2.87 -41.74
C LEU A 165 -6.81 2.12 -41.02
N LEU A 166 -6.89 0.79 -40.91
CA LEU A 166 -5.84 0.01 -40.23
C LEU A 166 -4.82 -0.57 -41.21
N GLY A 167 -5.18 -0.70 -42.50
CA GLY A 167 -4.34 -1.24 -43.57
C GLY A 167 -4.13 -2.76 -43.50
N SER A 168 -4.93 -3.47 -42.71
CA SER A 168 -4.85 -4.93 -42.57
C SER A 168 -6.14 -5.50 -41.99
N ARG A 169 -6.74 -6.45 -42.74
CA ARG A 169 -7.92 -7.22 -42.32
C ARG A 169 -7.66 -8.04 -41.05
N GLU A 170 -6.45 -8.60 -40.90
CA GLU A 170 -6.04 -9.29 -39.67
C GLU A 170 -6.06 -8.38 -38.43
N LEU A 171 -5.64 -7.12 -38.58
CA LEU A 171 -5.69 -6.15 -37.48
C LEU A 171 -7.15 -5.82 -37.12
N VAL A 172 -8.03 -5.62 -38.10
CA VAL A 172 -9.47 -5.41 -37.87
C VAL A 172 -10.07 -6.60 -37.11
N LEU A 173 -9.84 -7.84 -37.56
CA LEU A 173 -10.32 -9.05 -36.89
C LEU A 173 -9.72 -9.21 -35.47
N LYS A 174 -8.45 -8.84 -35.27
CA LYS A 174 -7.79 -8.83 -33.95
C LYS A 174 -8.41 -7.82 -32.98
N HIS A 175 -8.87 -6.66 -33.45
CA HIS A 175 -9.61 -5.70 -32.62
C HIS A 175 -11.06 -6.15 -32.37
N LEU A 176 -11.72 -6.73 -33.38
CA LEU A 176 -13.07 -7.30 -33.29
C LEU A 176 -13.16 -8.39 -32.20
N LYS A 177 -12.19 -9.31 -32.16
CA LYS A 177 -12.08 -10.37 -31.12
C LYS A 177 -11.86 -9.80 -29.72
N LYS A 178 -11.07 -8.74 -29.57
CA LYS A 178 -10.58 -8.25 -28.27
C LYS A 178 -11.51 -7.27 -27.55
N THR A 179 -12.38 -6.55 -28.26
CA THR A 179 -13.01 -5.36 -27.67
C THR A 179 -14.40 -5.02 -28.22
N GLY A 180 -15.37 -4.88 -27.31
CA GLY A 180 -16.79 -4.67 -27.63
C GLY A 180 -17.21 -3.36 -28.30
N TRP A 181 -16.33 -2.35 -28.42
CA TRP A 181 -16.73 -0.99 -28.85
C TRP A 181 -17.02 -0.86 -30.36
N PHE A 182 -16.72 -1.90 -31.16
CA PHE A 182 -16.65 -1.82 -32.62
C PHE A 182 -17.99 -1.45 -33.30
N PHE A 183 -19.13 -1.84 -32.71
CA PHE A 183 -20.45 -1.64 -33.30
C PHE A 183 -21.24 -0.44 -32.76
N PHE A 184 -20.91 0.06 -31.57
CA PHE A 184 -21.61 1.18 -30.89
C PHE A 184 -21.67 2.50 -31.67
N SER A 185 -20.80 2.69 -32.67
CA SER A 185 -20.70 3.91 -33.47
C SER A 185 -21.28 3.74 -34.88
N SER A 186 -21.92 4.79 -35.42
CA SER A 186 -22.45 4.81 -36.79
C SER A 186 -21.38 5.30 -37.76
N VAL A 187 -21.27 4.67 -38.93
CA VAL A 187 -20.34 5.13 -39.99
C VAL A 187 -20.71 6.55 -40.42
N GLU A 188 -21.92 6.75 -40.92
CA GLU A 188 -22.42 8.03 -41.43
C GLU A 188 -22.54 9.12 -40.35
N LYS A 189 -23.00 8.77 -39.14
CA LYS A 189 -23.34 9.76 -38.09
C LYS A 189 -22.24 9.99 -37.05
N THR A 190 -21.18 9.18 -37.04
CA THR A 190 -20.14 9.25 -36.00
C THR A 190 -18.75 9.13 -36.57
N LEU A 191 -18.43 8.03 -37.25
CA LEU A 191 -17.08 7.74 -37.73
C LEU A 191 -16.67 8.68 -38.87
N HIS A 192 -17.51 8.86 -39.89
CA HIS A 192 -17.26 9.81 -40.97
C HIS A 192 -17.18 11.26 -40.49
N PRO A 193 -18.12 11.81 -39.68
CA PRO A 193 -17.98 13.16 -39.12
C PRO A 193 -16.71 13.35 -38.29
N ASN A 194 -16.28 12.34 -37.52
CA ASN A 194 -15.05 12.41 -36.73
C ASN A 194 -13.78 12.30 -37.59
N LEU A 195 -13.77 11.45 -38.60
CA LEU A 195 -12.68 11.37 -39.57
C LEU A 195 -12.59 12.65 -40.40
N LYS A 196 -13.73 13.22 -40.82
CA LYS A 196 -13.81 14.50 -41.51
C LYS A 196 -13.31 15.66 -40.65
N LEU A 197 -13.70 15.69 -39.37
CA LEU A 197 -13.17 16.64 -38.38
C LEU A 197 -11.64 16.53 -38.25
N LEU A 198 -11.09 15.31 -38.19
CA LEU A 198 -9.64 15.11 -38.05
C LEU A 198 -8.87 15.39 -39.36
N ARG A 199 -9.40 15.01 -40.52
CA ARG A 199 -8.75 15.16 -41.83
C ARG A 199 -8.94 16.56 -42.41
N ASP A 200 -10.18 16.99 -42.56
CA ASP A 200 -10.55 18.19 -43.33
C ASP A 200 -10.50 19.45 -42.44
N GLU A 201 -11.12 19.39 -41.25
CA GLU A 201 -11.15 20.54 -40.33
C GLU A 201 -9.85 20.69 -39.53
N CYS A 202 -9.19 19.58 -39.14
CA CYS A 202 -7.92 19.60 -38.42
C CYS A 202 -6.67 19.44 -39.31
N GLY A 203 -6.82 19.09 -40.58
CA GLY A 203 -5.72 18.97 -41.54
C GLY A 203 -4.78 17.78 -41.29
N ILE A 204 -5.20 16.75 -40.55
CA ILE A 204 -4.29 15.68 -40.10
C ILE A 204 -4.12 14.63 -41.21
N PRO A 205 -2.86 14.27 -41.60
CA PRO A 205 -2.61 13.24 -42.61
C PRO A 205 -3.16 11.85 -42.24
N GLU A 206 -3.69 11.13 -43.23
CA GLU A 206 -4.33 9.81 -43.06
C GLU A 206 -3.42 8.78 -42.39
N GLU A 207 -2.12 8.77 -42.75
CA GLU A 207 -1.09 7.92 -42.15
C GLU A 207 -0.94 8.13 -40.64
N ARG A 208 -1.24 9.32 -40.14
CA ARG A 208 -1.15 9.67 -38.72
C ARG A 208 -2.42 9.28 -37.97
N VAL A 209 -3.58 9.44 -38.61
CA VAL A 209 -4.86 8.98 -38.07
C VAL A 209 -4.83 7.45 -37.91
N SER A 210 -4.49 6.73 -38.98
CA SER A 210 -4.32 5.27 -38.99
C SER A 210 -3.33 4.75 -37.95
N LEU A 211 -2.13 5.35 -37.84
CA LEU A 211 -1.11 4.94 -36.86
C LEU A 211 -1.63 4.99 -35.41
N VAL A 212 -2.39 6.02 -35.04
CA VAL A 212 -2.95 6.15 -33.69
C VAL A 212 -4.13 5.20 -33.49
N LEU A 213 -5.00 5.04 -34.50
CA LEU A 213 -6.13 4.12 -34.44
C LEU A 213 -5.73 2.64 -34.34
N ARG A 214 -4.57 2.22 -34.87
CA ARG A 214 -4.01 0.88 -34.63
C ARG A 214 -3.75 0.56 -33.15
N SER A 215 -3.57 1.59 -32.31
CA SER A 215 -3.36 1.42 -30.86
C SER A 215 -4.60 1.80 -30.05
N HIS A 216 -5.32 2.85 -30.46
CA HIS A 216 -6.40 3.49 -29.69
C HIS A 216 -7.64 3.79 -30.56
N PRO A 217 -8.32 2.76 -31.13
CA PRO A 217 -9.39 2.96 -32.10
C PRO A 217 -10.67 3.59 -31.53
N LYS A 218 -10.85 3.58 -30.19
CA LYS A 218 -12.00 4.21 -29.51
C LYS A 218 -12.09 5.73 -29.68
N LEU A 219 -11.01 6.39 -30.10
CA LEU A 219 -10.97 7.85 -30.22
C LEU A 219 -11.99 8.39 -31.23
N ILE A 220 -12.15 7.76 -32.39
CA ILE A 220 -13.14 8.18 -33.40
C ILE A 220 -14.54 7.61 -33.18
N SER A 221 -14.73 6.69 -32.24
CA SER A 221 -16.05 6.16 -31.86
C SER A 221 -16.80 7.06 -30.85
N GLN A 222 -16.21 8.18 -30.43
CA GLN A 222 -16.86 9.18 -29.58
C GLN A 222 -17.99 9.92 -30.30
N LYS A 223 -18.94 10.49 -29.57
CA LYS A 223 -19.92 11.42 -30.17
C LYS A 223 -19.19 12.61 -30.83
N PRO A 224 -19.63 13.12 -31.99
CA PRO A 224 -18.90 14.19 -32.68
C PRO A 224 -18.70 15.46 -31.85
N GLU A 225 -19.65 15.82 -31.00
CA GLU A 225 -19.55 16.96 -30.09
C GLU A 225 -18.48 16.72 -29.03
N SER A 226 -18.29 15.46 -28.60
CA SER A 226 -17.26 15.08 -27.61
C SER A 226 -15.87 15.10 -28.23
N LEU A 227 -15.69 14.62 -29.47
CA LEU A 227 -14.40 14.75 -30.16
C LEU A 227 -14.10 16.21 -30.50
N ARG A 228 -15.09 17.01 -30.91
CA ARG A 228 -14.94 18.47 -31.07
C ARG A 228 -14.56 19.16 -29.76
N ALA A 229 -15.11 18.76 -28.61
CA ALA A 229 -14.71 19.29 -27.31
C ALA A 229 -13.27 18.91 -26.93
N LEU A 230 -12.79 17.72 -27.32
CA LEU A 230 -11.38 17.33 -27.14
C LEU A 230 -10.45 18.12 -28.08
N VAL A 231 -10.86 18.35 -29.33
CA VAL A 231 -10.15 19.17 -30.32
C VAL A 231 -10.08 20.63 -29.88
N ALA A 232 -11.21 21.26 -29.55
CA ALA A 232 -11.28 22.62 -29.03
C ALA A 232 -10.42 22.77 -27.77
N ARG A 233 -10.47 21.80 -26.85
CA ARG A 233 -9.57 21.77 -25.69
C ARG A 233 -8.11 21.64 -26.11
N ALA A 234 -7.74 20.87 -27.13
CA ALA A 234 -6.36 20.83 -27.62
C ALA A 234 -5.91 22.15 -28.28
N ASP A 235 -6.83 22.84 -28.96
CA ASP A 235 -6.61 24.15 -29.57
C ASP A 235 -6.45 25.27 -28.53
N ASP A 236 -7.31 25.31 -27.49
CA ASP A 236 -7.20 26.18 -26.30
C ASP A 236 -5.83 26.04 -25.60
N LEU A 237 -5.22 24.87 -25.75
CA LEU A 237 -3.93 24.49 -25.16
C LEU A 237 -2.76 24.73 -26.14
N GLY A 238 -3.01 25.40 -27.27
CA GLY A 238 -2.00 25.84 -28.24
C GLY A 238 -1.32 24.69 -28.99
N MET A 239 -1.97 23.54 -29.11
CA MET A 239 -1.42 22.36 -29.78
C MET A 239 -1.52 22.53 -31.30
N PRO A 240 -0.41 22.53 -32.06
CA PRO A 240 -0.49 22.65 -33.51
C PRO A 240 -1.11 21.37 -34.06
N ARG A 241 -2.23 21.47 -34.77
CA ARG A 241 -2.94 20.33 -35.36
C ARG A 241 -2.03 19.46 -36.25
N GLN A 242 -1.03 20.09 -36.88
CA GLN A 242 0.01 19.46 -37.68
C GLN A 242 1.12 18.74 -36.91
N SER A 243 1.14 18.74 -35.57
CA SER A 243 2.09 17.96 -34.76
C SER A 243 1.70 16.48 -34.66
N ARG A 244 2.69 15.58 -34.54
CA ARG A 244 2.46 14.16 -34.18
C ARG A 244 1.78 14.03 -32.81
N MET A 245 2.03 14.99 -31.92
CA MET A 245 1.53 15.02 -30.56
C MET A 245 0.11 15.56 -30.41
N PHE A 246 -0.52 16.08 -31.47
CA PHE A 246 -1.94 16.48 -31.43
C PHE A 246 -2.85 15.27 -31.23
N MET A 247 -2.73 14.25 -32.09
CA MET A 247 -3.49 12.99 -31.97
C MET A 247 -3.20 12.25 -30.66
N TRP A 248 -1.96 12.28 -30.17
CA TRP A 248 -1.61 11.70 -28.87
C TRP A 248 -2.26 12.46 -27.71
N THR A 249 -2.30 13.79 -27.77
CA THR A 249 -3.00 14.63 -26.77
C THR A 249 -4.50 14.30 -26.70
N LEU A 250 -5.14 14.06 -27.85
CA LEU A 250 -6.55 13.64 -27.89
C LEU A 250 -6.80 12.28 -27.23
N ASP A 251 -5.91 11.29 -27.43
CA ASP A 251 -5.99 9.99 -26.74
C ASP A 251 -5.65 10.08 -25.24
N VAL A 252 -4.69 10.93 -24.86
CA VAL A 252 -4.34 11.18 -23.46
C VAL A 252 -5.51 11.82 -22.71
N PHE A 253 -6.26 12.74 -23.32
CA PHE A 253 -7.47 13.30 -22.71
C PHE A 253 -8.60 12.26 -22.54
N HIS A 254 -8.54 11.15 -23.27
CA HIS A 254 -9.47 10.02 -23.17
C HIS A 254 -9.06 8.98 -22.10
N ASN A 255 -7.78 8.87 -21.70
CA ASN A 255 -7.24 7.75 -20.89
C ASN A 255 -6.75 8.11 -19.45
N VAL A 256 -7.57 8.87 -18.71
CA VAL A 256 -7.26 9.68 -17.49
C VAL A 256 -6.83 8.95 -16.18
N SER A 257 -5.83 8.05 -16.19
CA SER A 257 -5.41 7.29 -14.99
C SER A 257 -4.00 7.62 -14.47
N LYS A 258 -2.96 7.64 -15.33
CA LYS A 258 -1.58 7.92 -14.91
C LYS A 258 -1.29 9.41 -14.85
N GLU A 259 -1.92 10.22 -15.71
CA GLU A 259 -1.73 11.66 -15.73
C GLU A 259 -2.30 12.34 -14.49
N ARG A 260 -3.29 11.72 -13.81
CA ARG A 260 -4.00 12.38 -12.70
C ARG A 260 -3.04 12.89 -11.61
N LYS A 261 -1.91 12.22 -11.34
CA LYS A 261 -0.88 12.72 -10.40
C LYS A 261 -0.09 13.93 -10.92
N VAL A 262 0.27 13.93 -12.21
CA VAL A 262 1.09 14.99 -12.84
C VAL A 262 0.23 16.23 -13.12
N ILE A 263 -0.98 16.03 -13.65
CA ILE A 263 -1.97 17.09 -13.91
C ILE A 263 -2.52 17.67 -12.59
N SER A 264 -2.77 16.85 -11.55
CA SER A 264 -3.21 17.40 -10.25
C SER A 264 -2.14 18.26 -9.58
N ALA A 265 -0.86 18.07 -9.91
CA ALA A 265 0.24 18.85 -9.35
C ALA A 265 0.44 20.20 -10.05
N ASP A 266 0.20 20.28 -11.37
CA ASP A 266 0.08 21.56 -12.09
C ASP A 266 -0.77 21.35 -13.37
N PRO A 267 -2.05 21.78 -13.39
CA PRO A 267 -2.93 21.58 -14.55
C PRO A 267 -2.41 22.24 -15.85
N ARG A 268 -1.49 23.19 -15.76
CA ARG A 268 -0.93 23.91 -16.91
C ARG A 268 -0.07 23.05 -17.83
N TYR A 269 0.36 21.86 -17.44
CA TYR A 269 1.06 20.95 -18.36
C TYR A 269 0.20 20.51 -19.54
N LEU A 270 -1.13 20.60 -19.40
CA LEU A 270 -2.06 20.43 -20.51
C LEU A 270 -1.82 21.49 -21.59
N CYS A 271 -1.46 22.72 -21.22
CA CYS A 271 -1.28 23.89 -22.11
C CYS A 271 0.09 23.93 -22.82
N TYR A 272 0.91 22.87 -22.72
CA TYR A 272 2.31 22.91 -23.15
C TYR A 272 2.45 22.20 -24.50
N ASN A 273 2.49 22.97 -25.59
CA ASN A 273 2.83 22.49 -26.94
C ASN A 273 3.99 21.48 -26.89
N VAL A 274 3.72 20.22 -27.22
CA VAL A 274 4.64 19.13 -26.91
C VAL A 274 5.94 19.25 -27.70
N GLU A 275 5.89 19.47 -29.02
CA GLU A 275 7.08 19.55 -29.87
C GLU A 275 7.98 20.74 -29.50
N LYS A 276 7.39 21.87 -29.14
CA LYS A 276 8.14 23.11 -28.82
C LYS A 276 8.56 23.21 -27.35
N ASN A 277 7.83 22.58 -26.42
CA ASN A 277 8.08 22.70 -24.98
C ASN A 277 8.49 21.40 -24.29
N LEU A 278 7.87 20.26 -24.59
CA LEU A 278 8.10 19.02 -23.85
C LEU A 278 9.16 18.15 -24.52
N ALA A 279 9.05 17.86 -25.82
CA ALA A 279 10.01 17.03 -26.56
C ALA A 279 11.47 17.51 -26.41
N PRO A 280 11.80 18.82 -26.45
CA PRO A 280 13.17 19.30 -26.20
C PRO A 280 13.63 19.07 -24.75
N LYS A 281 12.71 19.02 -23.77
CA LYS A 281 13.03 18.69 -22.36
C LYS A 281 13.31 17.21 -22.19
N PHE A 282 12.49 16.34 -22.78
CA PHE A 282 12.73 14.89 -22.75
C PHE A 282 14.00 14.52 -23.52
N GLN A 283 14.26 15.15 -24.66
CA GLN A 283 15.49 14.92 -25.42
C GLN A 283 16.72 15.39 -24.65
N PHE A 284 16.73 16.62 -24.13
CA PHE A 284 17.81 17.11 -23.27
C PHE A 284 18.08 16.20 -22.07
N LEU A 285 17.04 15.66 -21.42
CA LEU A 285 17.20 14.71 -20.32
C LEU A 285 17.83 13.38 -20.77
N ARG A 286 17.52 12.88 -21.98
CA ARG A 286 18.23 11.74 -22.60
C ARG A 286 19.69 12.07 -22.92
N ASP A 287 19.96 13.26 -23.48
CA ASP A 287 21.30 13.73 -23.86
C ASP A 287 22.20 13.93 -22.62
N LEU A 288 21.61 14.15 -21.44
CA LEU A 288 22.28 14.11 -20.13
C LEU A 288 22.61 12.68 -19.62
N GLY A 289 22.30 11.64 -20.39
CA GLY A 289 22.56 10.23 -20.04
C GLY A 289 21.54 9.63 -19.05
N LEU A 290 20.32 10.15 -18.99
CA LEU A 290 19.25 9.59 -18.14
C LEU A 290 18.49 8.49 -18.90
N SER A 291 18.23 7.37 -18.22
CA SER A 291 17.35 6.32 -18.76
C SER A 291 15.88 6.77 -18.77
N GLU A 292 15.05 6.20 -19.65
CA GLU A 292 13.60 6.50 -19.67
C GLU A 292 12.93 6.27 -18.31
N SER A 293 13.34 5.24 -17.56
CA SER A 293 12.88 5.01 -16.18
C SER A 293 13.36 6.11 -15.21
N ASP A 294 14.61 6.58 -15.31
CA ASP A 294 15.10 7.73 -14.53
C ASP A 294 14.33 9.02 -14.84
N ILE A 295 14.00 9.25 -16.12
CA ILE A 295 13.28 10.44 -16.56
C ILE A 295 11.85 10.44 -16.01
N VAL A 296 11.15 9.30 -16.12
CA VAL A 296 9.82 9.12 -15.51
C VAL A 296 9.89 9.28 -13.99
N ASP A 297 10.87 8.67 -13.32
CA ASP A 297 11.04 8.80 -11.86
C ASP A 297 11.35 10.24 -11.44
N ALA A 298 12.18 10.97 -12.19
CA ALA A 298 12.52 12.36 -11.92
C ALA A 298 11.29 13.26 -12.10
N ILE A 299 10.50 13.07 -13.16
CA ILE A 299 9.26 13.82 -13.40
C ILE A 299 8.20 13.50 -12.35
N LEU A 300 8.05 12.23 -11.94
CA LEU A 300 7.11 11.83 -10.88
C LEU A 300 7.49 12.35 -9.50
N LYS A 301 8.80 12.49 -9.21
CA LYS A 301 9.31 13.10 -7.96
C LYS A 301 9.37 14.62 -8.03
N ASN A 302 9.35 15.20 -9.24
CA ASN A 302 9.52 16.63 -9.47
C ASN A 302 8.85 17.11 -10.77
N HIS A 303 7.53 17.28 -10.74
CA HIS A 303 6.77 17.73 -11.90
C HIS A 303 7.25 19.09 -12.46
N ALA A 304 7.85 19.95 -11.62
CA ALA A 304 8.35 21.28 -12.03
C ALA A 304 9.44 21.22 -13.10
N ILE A 305 10.10 20.06 -13.31
CA ILE A 305 10.96 19.79 -14.47
C ILE A 305 10.24 20.21 -15.77
N LEU A 306 8.96 19.84 -15.92
CA LEU A 306 8.21 20.12 -17.14
C LEU A 306 7.82 21.60 -17.29
N ARG A 307 7.87 22.40 -16.21
CA ARG A 307 7.54 23.84 -16.23
C ARG A 307 8.69 24.71 -16.74
N HIS A 308 9.92 24.48 -16.28
CA HIS A 308 11.04 25.36 -16.56
C HIS A 308 11.63 25.16 -17.98
N ASN A 309 12.16 26.22 -18.61
CA ASN A 309 12.81 26.12 -19.93
C ASN A 309 14.22 25.52 -19.82
N VAL A 310 14.62 24.67 -20.77
CA VAL A 310 15.93 23.99 -20.76
C VAL A 310 17.08 25.00 -20.76
N HIS A 311 17.24 25.77 -21.83
CA HIS A 311 18.39 26.64 -22.03
C HIS A 311 18.39 27.84 -21.07
N ARG A 312 17.23 28.39 -20.68
CA ARG A 312 17.15 29.52 -19.74
C ARG A 312 17.13 29.12 -18.25
N SER A 313 17.01 27.83 -17.91
CA SER A 313 16.79 27.45 -16.51
C SER A 313 17.39 26.10 -16.08
N PHE A 314 17.47 25.10 -16.95
CA PHE A 314 18.17 23.85 -16.62
C PHE A 314 19.66 24.00 -16.82
N VAL A 315 20.08 24.41 -18.02
CA VAL A 315 21.50 24.49 -18.40
C VAL A 315 22.29 25.39 -17.44
N PRO A 316 21.88 26.64 -17.14
CA PRO A 316 22.65 27.51 -16.24
C PRO A 316 22.65 27.00 -14.80
N LYS A 317 21.60 26.27 -14.36
CA LYS A 317 21.60 25.63 -13.03
C LYS A 317 22.56 24.45 -12.98
N LEU A 318 22.56 23.62 -14.01
CA LEU A 318 23.47 22.49 -14.11
C LEU A 318 24.91 23.00 -14.15
N GLU A 319 25.24 23.98 -14.98
CA GLU A 319 26.57 24.62 -15.03
C GLU A 319 27.01 25.19 -13.67
N ILE A 320 26.14 25.94 -12.97
CA ILE A 320 26.41 26.43 -11.61
C ILE A 320 26.68 25.27 -10.64
N TRP A 321 25.85 24.22 -10.66
CA TRP A 321 26.05 23.06 -9.79
C TRP A 321 27.25 22.19 -10.18
N GLU A 322 27.60 22.13 -11.46
CA GLU A 322 28.77 21.42 -11.97
C GLU A 322 30.05 22.12 -11.54
N SER A 323 30.11 23.44 -11.69
CA SER A 323 31.18 24.30 -11.17
C SER A 323 31.33 24.19 -9.65
N LEU A 324 30.23 24.36 -8.89
CA LEU A 324 30.25 24.32 -7.42
C LEU A 324 30.52 22.91 -6.83
N LEU A 325 30.20 21.83 -7.53
CA LEU A 325 30.40 20.47 -7.02
C LEU A 325 31.68 19.83 -7.56
N GLY A 326 32.17 20.29 -8.71
CA GLY A 326 33.31 19.72 -9.45
C GLY A 326 32.99 18.44 -10.22
N SER A 327 31.71 18.16 -10.51
CA SER A 327 31.30 16.94 -11.22
C SER A 327 29.86 17.00 -11.76
N ARG A 328 29.73 16.69 -13.07
CA ARG A 328 28.46 16.48 -13.79
C ARG A 328 27.62 15.35 -13.22
N GLU A 329 28.23 14.24 -12.82
CA GLU A 329 27.53 13.13 -12.17
C GLU A 329 26.88 13.58 -10.85
N LEU A 330 27.57 14.40 -10.05
CA LEU A 330 27.02 14.91 -8.79
C LEU A 330 25.87 15.91 -9.03
N GLY A 331 25.95 16.75 -10.07
CA GLY A 331 24.84 17.62 -10.50
C GLY A 331 23.60 16.81 -10.90
N LEU A 332 23.75 15.81 -11.76
CA LEU A 332 22.67 14.92 -12.20
C LEU A 332 22.09 14.10 -11.04
N LYS A 333 22.92 13.64 -10.10
CA LYS A 333 22.50 12.95 -8.87
C LYS A 333 21.67 13.84 -7.95
N ARG A 334 21.87 15.17 -7.98
CA ARG A 334 21.03 16.15 -7.29
C ARG A 334 19.71 16.40 -8.03
N LEU A 335 19.74 16.47 -9.35
CA LEU A 335 18.52 16.53 -10.18
C LEU A 335 17.59 15.33 -9.91
N LYS A 336 18.12 14.09 -9.95
CA LYS A 336 17.35 12.85 -9.69
C LYS A 336 16.75 12.77 -8.27
N LYS A 337 17.43 13.32 -7.25
CA LYS A 337 17.08 13.10 -5.84
C LYS A 337 16.21 14.19 -5.21
N SER A 338 15.96 15.32 -5.88
CA SER A 338 15.47 16.50 -5.18
C SER A 338 14.45 17.35 -5.95
N GLY A 339 13.25 17.48 -5.37
CA GLY A 339 12.20 18.39 -5.85
C GLY A 339 12.65 19.87 -5.92
N TRP A 340 13.53 20.30 -5.01
CA TRP A 340 13.85 21.71 -4.80
C TRP A 340 14.77 22.35 -5.85
N PHE A 341 15.41 21.57 -6.72
CA PHE A 341 16.37 22.06 -7.74
C PHE A 341 15.78 23.17 -8.63
N PHE A 342 14.46 23.17 -8.85
CA PHE A 342 13.79 24.13 -9.72
C PHE A 342 13.26 25.39 -9.02
N PHE A 343 13.13 25.42 -7.69
CA PHE A 343 12.45 26.52 -6.98
C PHE A 343 13.22 27.85 -6.93
N SER A 344 14.56 27.84 -7.00
CA SER A 344 15.38 29.05 -7.04
C SER A 344 15.55 29.59 -8.46
N SER A 345 15.59 30.91 -8.63
CA SER A 345 15.92 31.54 -9.92
C SER A 345 17.44 31.65 -10.08
N VAL A 346 17.96 31.45 -11.29
CA VAL A 346 19.40 31.66 -11.57
C VAL A 346 19.74 33.14 -11.41
N GLU A 347 19.12 33.99 -12.22
CA GLU A 347 19.32 35.45 -12.25
C GLU A 347 18.90 36.14 -10.96
N LYS A 348 17.76 35.77 -10.35
CA LYS A 348 17.17 36.49 -9.20
C LYS A 348 17.53 35.87 -7.84
N THR A 349 18.28 34.77 -7.80
CA THR A 349 18.57 34.06 -6.55
C THR A 349 19.97 33.49 -6.52
N LEU A 350 20.31 32.53 -7.39
CA LEU A 350 21.59 31.82 -7.33
C LEU A 350 22.77 32.76 -7.62
N HIS A 351 22.75 33.53 -8.72
CA HIS A 351 23.82 34.47 -9.03
C HIS A 351 23.95 35.60 -7.98
N PRO A 352 22.89 36.32 -7.56
CA PRO A 352 23.01 37.32 -6.51
C PRO A 352 23.52 36.77 -5.18
N ASN A 353 23.14 35.54 -4.81
CA ASN A 353 23.60 34.91 -3.58
C ASN A 353 25.06 34.47 -3.67
N LEU A 354 25.47 33.87 -4.79
CA LEU A 354 26.87 33.48 -5.02
C LEU A 354 27.77 34.72 -5.10
N LYS A 355 27.34 35.77 -5.81
CA LYS A 355 28.03 37.07 -5.87
C LYS A 355 28.15 37.70 -4.49
N PHE A 356 27.06 37.75 -3.72
CA PHE A 356 27.07 38.24 -2.34
C PHE A 356 28.05 37.46 -1.45
N LEU A 357 28.02 36.12 -1.50
CA LEU A 357 28.90 35.30 -0.67
C LEU A 357 30.38 35.38 -1.11
N ARG A 358 30.65 35.49 -2.41
CA ARG A 358 32.02 35.58 -2.95
C ARG A 358 32.60 36.98 -2.78
N ASP A 359 31.91 38.00 -3.29
CA ASP A 359 32.43 39.36 -3.45
C ASP A 359 32.23 40.19 -2.17
N GLU A 360 31.00 40.21 -1.60
CA GLU A 360 30.67 41.02 -0.42
C GLU A 360 31.00 40.33 0.91
N CYS A 361 31.00 38.99 0.96
CA CYS A 361 31.40 38.22 2.15
C CYS A 361 32.83 37.66 2.08
N GLY A 362 33.53 37.75 0.93
CA GLY A 362 34.92 37.31 0.80
C GLY A 362 35.12 35.80 1.00
N ILE A 363 34.19 34.97 0.52
CA ILE A 363 34.23 33.50 0.72
C ILE A 363 34.77 32.82 -0.54
N PRO A 364 35.96 32.18 -0.49
CA PRO A 364 36.52 31.41 -1.59
C PRO A 364 35.61 30.26 -2.04
N GLU A 365 35.64 29.98 -3.34
CA GLU A 365 34.81 28.97 -3.98
C GLU A 365 34.95 27.57 -3.35
N GLU A 366 36.16 27.21 -2.91
CA GLU A 366 36.41 25.95 -2.21
C GLU A 366 35.57 25.81 -0.93
N ARG A 367 35.45 26.89 -0.14
CA ARG A 367 34.65 26.90 1.10
C ARG A 367 33.14 26.82 0.79
N LEU A 368 32.70 27.43 -0.31
CA LEU A 368 31.32 27.29 -0.81
C LEU A 368 31.05 25.84 -1.24
N SER A 369 31.93 25.26 -2.08
CA SER A 369 31.81 23.90 -2.60
C SER A 369 31.62 22.85 -1.49
N LEU A 370 32.41 22.94 -0.41
CA LEU A 370 32.43 21.95 0.67
C LEU A 370 31.08 21.86 1.40
N VAL A 371 30.49 23.01 1.72
CA VAL A 371 29.19 23.05 2.42
C VAL A 371 28.05 22.77 1.46
N LEU A 372 28.07 23.31 0.23
CA LEU A 372 27.01 23.13 -0.75
C LEU A 372 26.94 21.70 -1.32
N ARG A 373 28.06 20.95 -1.32
CA ARG A 373 28.06 19.49 -1.56
C ARG A 373 27.14 18.74 -0.58
N SER A 374 26.97 19.22 0.64
CA SER A 374 26.10 18.61 1.66
C SER A 374 24.73 19.30 1.77
N HIS A 375 24.72 20.63 1.71
CA HIS A 375 23.58 21.49 2.02
C HIS A 375 23.33 22.55 0.93
N PRO A 376 22.96 22.13 -0.30
CA PRO A 376 22.81 23.01 -1.46
C PRO A 376 21.65 24.01 -1.38
N GLN A 377 20.73 23.84 -0.42
CA GLN A 377 19.56 24.71 -0.23
C GLN A 377 19.90 26.12 0.25
N LEU A 378 21.10 26.32 0.81
CA LEU A 378 21.55 27.60 1.38
C LEU A 378 21.60 28.72 0.33
N ILE A 379 22.12 28.45 -0.88
CA ILE A 379 22.13 29.45 -1.97
C ILE A 379 20.78 29.59 -2.68
N SER A 380 19.81 28.73 -2.39
CA SER A 380 18.44 28.83 -2.95
C SER A 380 17.52 29.74 -2.12
N GLN A 381 18.01 30.34 -1.03
CA GLN A 381 17.25 31.28 -0.21
C GLN A 381 17.02 32.62 -0.93
N LYS A 382 15.93 33.34 -0.63
CA LYS A 382 15.72 34.71 -1.14
C LYS A 382 16.93 35.59 -0.74
N PRO A 383 17.45 36.48 -1.61
CA PRO A 383 18.65 37.25 -1.29
C PRO A 383 18.56 38.08 0.00
N LYS A 384 17.40 38.70 0.29
CA LYS A 384 17.15 39.37 1.57
C LYS A 384 17.27 38.41 2.77
N SER A 385 16.79 37.17 2.65
CA SER A 385 16.86 36.15 3.70
C SER A 385 18.29 35.62 3.90
N LEU A 386 19.08 35.47 2.83
CA LEU A 386 20.50 35.10 2.95
C LEU A 386 21.32 36.22 3.60
N ARG A 387 21.07 37.49 3.22
CA ARG A 387 21.67 38.66 3.87
C ARG A 387 21.30 38.74 5.36
N ALA A 388 20.04 38.47 5.73
CA ALA A 388 19.62 38.40 7.13
C ALA A 388 20.23 37.22 7.90
N LEU A 389 20.47 36.07 7.25
CA LEU A 389 21.24 34.97 7.85
C LEU A 389 22.71 35.35 8.09
N VAL A 390 23.33 36.08 7.16
CA VAL A 390 24.69 36.63 7.33
C VAL A 390 24.73 37.64 8.48
N ALA A 391 23.81 38.61 8.52
CA ALA A 391 23.72 39.57 9.62
C ALA A 391 23.61 38.89 11.00
N ARG A 392 22.75 37.87 11.13
CA ARG A 392 22.63 37.07 12.37
C ARG A 392 23.87 36.26 12.75
N VAL A 393 24.77 35.99 11.80
CA VAL A 393 26.06 35.32 12.06
C VAL A 393 27.16 36.35 12.37
N ASP A 394 27.09 37.53 11.75
CA ASP A 394 27.94 38.68 12.09
C ASP A 394 27.62 39.22 13.50
N GLU A 395 26.34 39.27 13.92
CA GLU A 395 25.86 39.59 15.28
C GLU A 395 26.51 38.71 16.36
N LEU A 396 26.84 37.46 16.04
CA LEU A 396 27.53 36.52 16.95
C LEU A 396 29.06 36.68 16.94
N GLY A 397 29.57 37.71 16.25
CA GLY A 397 31.00 38.00 16.12
C GLY A 397 31.78 36.92 15.38
N MET A 398 31.15 36.19 14.45
CA MET A 398 31.80 35.15 13.64
C MET A 398 32.56 35.78 12.46
N PRO A 399 33.90 35.64 12.36
CA PRO A 399 34.64 36.17 11.22
C PRO A 399 34.23 35.49 9.92
N ARG A 400 33.95 36.25 8.85
CA ARG A 400 33.58 35.71 7.52
C ARG A 400 34.66 34.83 6.89
N GLN A 401 35.92 35.08 7.25
CA GLN A 401 37.09 34.29 6.86
C GLN A 401 37.20 32.96 7.63
N SER A 402 36.44 32.77 8.71
CA SER A 402 36.43 31.52 9.48
C SER A 402 35.97 30.33 8.64
N ARG A 403 36.60 29.17 8.85
CA ARG A 403 36.13 27.89 8.32
C ARG A 403 34.73 27.52 8.85
N MET A 404 34.33 28.05 10.02
CA MET A 404 33.04 27.76 10.65
C MET A 404 31.90 28.65 10.15
N PHE A 405 32.18 29.76 9.44
CA PHE A 405 31.17 30.73 9.00
C PHE A 405 30.09 30.08 8.12
N MET A 406 30.49 29.37 7.05
CA MET A 406 29.56 28.67 6.15
C MET A 406 28.78 27.54 6.85
N TRP A 407 29.39 26.84 7.82
CA TRP A 407 28.69 25.83 8.63
C TRP A 407 27.68 26.47 9.57
N THR A 408 27.93 27.69 10.05
CA THR A 408 26.99 28.44 10.91
C THR A 408 25.82 28.94 10.08
N LEU A 409 26.05 29.45 8.87
CA LEU A 409 24.98 29.79 7.93
C LEU A 409 24.06 28.59 7.62
N ASP A 410 24.64 27.41 7.36
CA ASP A 410 23.86 26.18 7.20
C ASP A 410 23.03 25.84 8.44
N VAL A 411 23.62 25.91 9.64
CA VAL A 411 22.90 25.67 10.90
C VAL A 411 21.74 26.66 11.07
N PHE A 412 21.96 27.94 10.81
CA PHE A 412 20.97 29.01 10.99
C PHE A 412 19.88 29.00 9.89
N HIS A 413 20.18 28.43 8.72
CA HIS A 413 19.20 28.11 7.69
C HIS A 413 18.30 26.93 8.08
N ASN A 414 18.86 25.88 8.71
CA ASN A 414 18.11 24.66 9.08
C ASN A 414 17.44 24.72 10.47
N VAL A 415 17.76 25.70 11.32
CA VAL A 415 17.23 25.85 12.68
C VAL A 415 16.59 27.23 12.82
N SER A 416 15.28 27.27 13.09
CA SER A 416 14.52 28.52 13.22
C SER A 416 15.01 29.38 14.39
N LYS A 417 14.69 30.69 14.37
CA LYS A 417 15.19 31.67 15.36
C LYS A 417 14.79 31.27 16.78
N GLU A 418 13.52 30.94 16.97
CA GLU A 418 12.91 30.48 18.22
C GLU A 418 13.57 29.21 18.77
N ARG A 419 14.05 28.31 17.88
CA ARG A 419 14.79 27.10 18.25
C ARG A 419 16.26 27.35 18.57
N ILE A 420 16.79 28.52 18.25
CA ILE A 420 18.13 28.97 18.69
C ILE A 420 17.97 29.71 20.02
N GLU A 421 17.02 30.63 20.14
CA GLU A 421 16.64 31.33 21.37
C GLU A 421 16.37 30.32 22.51
N ALA A 422 15.50 29.33 22.30
CA ALA A 422 15.25 28.27 23.29
C ALA A 422 16.52 27.47 23.68
N LYS A 423 17.57 27.44 22.86
CA LYS A 423 18.88 26.85 23.22
C LYS A 423 19.76 27.84 23.97
N VAL A 424 19.76 29.13 23.62
CA VAL A 424 20.42 30.19 24.41
C VAL A 424 19.87 30.16 25.83
N GLU A 425 18.54 30.14 25.98
CA GLU A 425 17.85 30.13 27.27
C GLU A 425 18.16 28.86 28.07
N LEU A 426 18.24 27.70 27.42
CA LEU A 426 18.70 26.46 28.05
C LEU A 426 20.16 26.59 28.55
N MET A 427 21.08 27.12 27.74
CA MET A 427 22.47 27.28 28.17
C MET A 427 22.61 28.32 29.30
N ARG A 428 21.83 29.41 29.25
CA ARG A 428 21.76 30.40 30.34
C ARG A 428 21.26 29.76 31.64
N SER A 429 20.30 28.84 31.58
CA SER A 429 19.85 28.07 32.77
C SER A 429 20.92 27.12 33.34
N PHE A 430 21.96 26.79 32.56
CA PHE A 430 23.16 26.09 33.04
C PHE A 430 24.31 27.05 33.40
N GLY A 431 24.06 28.36 33.50
CA GLY A 431 25.06 29.35 33.90
C GLY A 431 26.01 29.81 32.79
N TRP A 432 25.68 29.61 31.50
CA TRP A 432 26.46 30.19 30.41
C TRP A 432 26.13 31.67 30.24
N SER A 433 27.16 32.50 30.04
CA SER A 433 26.98 33.86 29.55
C SER A 433 26.69 33.90 28.04
N GLU A 434 26.20 35.04 27.56
CA GLU A 434 25.92 35.25 26.14
C GLU A 434 27.21 35.28 25.29
N SER A 435 28.31 35.78 25.85
CA SER A 435 29.63 35.77 25.22
C SER A 435 30.24 34.36 25.18
N GLU A 436 30.00 33.53 26.21
CA GLU A 436 30.36 32.12 26.23
C GLU A 436 29.58 31.31 25.20
N PHE A 437 28.27 31.52 25.10
CA PHE A 437 27.45 30.90 24.05
C PHE A 437 27.93 31.28 22.65
N SER A 438 28.17 32.57 22.41
CA SER A 438 28.68 33.06 21.12
C SER A 438 30.08 32.48 20.81
N SER A 439 30.98 32.42 21.80
CA SER A 439 32.28 31.73 21.70
C SER A 439 32.13 30.24 21.34
N ALA A 440 31.17 29.56 21.94
CA ALA A 440 30.88 28.16 21.65
C ALA A 440 30.35 27.95 20.22
N VAL A 441 29.43 28.80 19.76
CA VAL A 441 28.92 28.76 18.38
C VAL A 441 30.03 29.02 17.37
N ARG A 442 30.95 29.96 17.66
CA ARG A 442 32.15 30.21 16.82
C ARG A 442 33.09 29.01 16.68
N LYS A 443 33.11 28.12 17.68
CA LYS A 443 33.94 26.90 17.69
C LYS A 443 33.25 25.66 17.10
N ALA A 444 31.94 25.50 17.32
CA ALA A 444 31.21 24.28 16.93
C ALA A 444 29.69 24.52 16.70
N PRO A 445 29.28 25.30 15.69
CA PRO A 445 27.87 25.71 15.48
C PRO A 445 26.92 24.50 15.30
N THR A 446 27.45 23.36 14.87
CA THR A 446 26.72 22.12 14.65
C THR A 446 26.05 21.55 15.91
N PHE A 447 26.45 21.93 17.13
CA PHE A 447 25.74 21.49 18.34
C PHE A 447 24.29 22.03 18.39
N LEU A 448 24.01 23.16 17.73
CA LEU A 448 22.66 23.73 17.64
C LEU A 448 21.69 22.89 16.80
N ARG A 449 22.19 21.90 16.03
CA ARG A 449 21.36 20.92 15.29
C ARG A 449 20.87 19.78 16.20
N ILE A 450 21.42 19.64 17.41
CA ILE A 450 20.98 18.66 18.41
C ILE A 450 19.61 19.09 18.96
N SER A 451 18.72 18.13 19.26
CA SER A 451 17.43 18.44 19.90
C SER A 451 17.63 19.00 21.31
N LEU A 452 16.71 19.85 21.76
CA LEU A 452 16.80 20.55 23.04
C LEU A 452 17.00 19.56 24.22
N ASP A 453 16.22 18.48 24.25
CA ASP A 453 16.33 17.42 25.27
C ASP A 453 17.68 16.69 25.26
N MET A 454 18.27 16.47 24.08
CA MET A 454 19.54 15.77 23.95
C MET A 454 20.71 16.71 24.29
N LEU A 455 20.59 18.01 23.97
CA LEU A 455 21.53 19.04 24.40
C LEU A 455 21.54 19.15 25.93
N ARG A 456 20.35 19.26 26.56
CA ARG A 456 20.17 19.23 28.02
C ARG A 456 20.89 18.04 28.65
N ARG A 457 20.56 16.81 28.23
CA ARG A 457 21.17 15.57 28.76
C ARG A 457 22.70 15.51 28.58
N LYS A 458 23.24 16.14 27.53
CA LYS A 458 24.68 16.21 27.29
C LYS A 458 25.37 17.17 28.26
N VAL A 459 24.80 18.36 28.45
CA VAL A 459 25.31 19.36 29.40
C VAL A 459 25.22 18.81 30.83
N GLU A 460 24.06 18.28 31.23
CA GLU A 460 23.85 17.60 32.53
C GLU A 460 24.88 16.48 32.77
N PHE A 461 25.20 15.68 31.74
CA PHE A 461 26.21 14.62 31.87
C PHE A 461 27.62 15.18 32.12
N PHE A 462 28.04 16.21 31.36
CA PHE A 462 29.37 16.79 31.54
C PHE A 462 29.51 17.57 32.86
N ILE A 463 28.45 18.23 33.34
CA ILE A 463 28.45 18.89 34.65
C ILE A 463 28.40 17.84 35.77
N ASN A 464 27.34 17.02 35.82
CA ASN A 464 27.03 16.20 37.00
C ASN A 464 27.82 14.89 37.11
N ILE A 465 28.35 14.36 36.00
CA ILE A 465 29.10 13.09 35.98
C ILE A 465 30.60 13.30 35.74
N VAL A 466 30.96 14.22 34.83
CA VAL A 466 32.37 14.50 34.52
C VAL A 466 32.96 15.61 35.39
N GLY A 467 32.12 16.41 36.07
CA GLY A 467 32.57 17.49 36.96
C GLY A 467 33.07 18.74 36.24
N TYR A 468 32.61 18.99 35.00
CA TYR A 468 33.01 20.18 34.25
C TYR A 468 32.16 21.40 34.58
N THR A 469 32.82 22.53 34.78
CA THR A 469 32.15 23.82 34.90
C THR A 469 31.44 24.19 33.58
N PRO A 470 30.35 24.95 33.62
CA PRO A 470 29.65 25.38 32.41
C PRO A 470 30.58 26.11 31.41
N SER A 471 31.42 27.01 31.90
CA SER A 471 32.48 27.71 31.15
C SER A 471 33.50 26.78 30.47
N PHE A 472 33.83 25.64 31.10
CA PHE A 472 34.71 24.65 30.48
C PHE A 472 34.02 23.98 29.28
N ILE A 473 32.72 23.71 29.36
CA ILE A 473 31.94 23.16 28.26
C ILE A 473 31.77 24.20 27.14
N ALA A 474 31.54 25.48 27.49
CA ALA A 474 31.46 26.58 26.53
C ALA A 474 32.77 26.82 25.77
N SER A 475 33.91 26.65 26.44
CA SER A 475 35.22 26.71 25.78
C SER A 475 35.53 25.48 24.91
N HIS A 476 34.87 24.33 25.15
CA HIS A 476 35.07 23.04 24.45
C HIS A 476 33.77 22.42 23.85
N PRO A 477 32.99 23.14 23.03
CA PRO A 477 31.65 22.72 22.62
C PRO A 477 31.63 21.46 21.73
N ASN A 478 32.77 21.07 21.14
CA ASN A 478 32.92 19.80 20.43
C ASN A 478 32.61 18.56 21.30
N LEU A 479 32.72 18.67 22.63
CA LEU A 479 32.25 17.65 23.59
C LEU A 479 30.79 17.27 23.35
N LEU A 480 29.94 18.24 23.00
CA LEU A 480 28.52 18.07 22.76
C LEU A 480 28.24 17.32 21.44
N LEU A 481 29.20 17.20 20.53
CA LEU A 481 29.02 16.50 19.25
C LEU A 481 29.20 14.97 19.36
N PHE A 482 30.00 14.48 20.32
CA PHE A 482 30.28 13.05 20.45
C PHE A 482 29.07 12.24 20.95
N CYS A 483 28.90 11.01 20.46
CA CYS A 483 27.85 10.13 20.95
C CYS A 483 28.13 9.71 22.41
N LEU A 484 27.23 10.06 23.34
CA LEU A 484 27.40 9.74 24.77
C LEU A 484 27.62 8.24 24.99
N GLN A 485 26.73 7.41 24.43
CA GLN A 485 26.70 5.97 24.64
C GLN A 485 27.77 5.18 23.87
N LYS A 486 28.24 5.68 22.71
CA LYS A 486 29.22 4.95 21.86
C LYS A 486 30.66 5.44 21.99
N ARG A 487 30.89 6.62 22.59
CA ARG A 487 32.23 7.23 22.68
C ARG A 487 32.53 7.90 24.00
N VAL A 488 31.63 8.70 24.57
CA VAL A 488 31.96 9.47 25.80
C VAL A 488 32.02 8.56 27.03
N ILE A 489 30.94 7.84 27.32
CA ILE A 489 30.84 6.93 28.47
C ILE A 489 31.88 5.80 28.44
N PRO A 490 32.07 5.03 27.34
CA PRO A 490 33.04 3.94 27.35
C PRO A 490 34.49 4.43 27.51
N ARG A 491 34.84 5.60 26.94
CA ARG A 491 36.18 6.17 27.11
C ARG A 491 36.39 6.76 28.50
N LEU A 492 35.36 7.36 29.12
CA LEU A 492 35.43 7.83 30.50
C LEU A 492 35.75 6.68 31.47
N ARG A 493 35.02 5.56 31.36
CA ARG A 493 35.20 4.37 32.20
C ARG A 493 36.58 3.74 32.12
N VAL A 494 37.13 3.65 30.91
CA VAL A 494 38.52 3.18 30.72
C VAL A 494 39.49 4.06 31.52
N LEU A 495 39.31 5.39 31.50
CA LEU A 495 40.18 6.31 32.22
C LEU A 495 39.97 6.28 33.74
N GLU A 496 38.73 6.11 34.20
CA GLU A 496 38.41 5.93 35.62
C GLU A 496 39.15 4.71 36.20
N ILE A 497 39.18 3.60 35.46
CA ILE A 497 39.88 2.36 35.86
C ILE A 497 41.40 2.49 35.77
N LEU A 498 41.93 3.06 34.68
CA LEU A 498 43.38 3.30 34.58
C LEU A 498 43.87 4.25 35.68
N LYS A 499 43.05 5.23 36.07
CA LYS A 499 43.35 6.14 37.18
C LYS A 499 43.30 5.42 38.53
N SER A 500 42.27 4.59 38.79
CA SER A 500 42.17 3.86 40.06
C SER A 500 43.24 2.77 40.24
N LYS A 501 43.82 2.27 39.14
CA LYS A 501 44.96 1.35 39.13
C LYS A 501 46.34 2.04 39.08
N GLY A 502 46.40 3.37 39.08
CA GLY A 502 47.67 4.12 38.98
C GLY A 502 48.38 4.02 37.63
N LEU A 503 47.76 3.44 36.61
CA LEU A 503 48.34 3.17 35.29
C LEU A 503 48.23 4.35 34.31
N LEU A 504 47.54 5.43 34.69
CA LEU A 504 47.31 6.58 33.83
C LEU A 504 48.52 7.54 33.82
N THR A 505 49.49 7.27 32.94
CA THR A 505 50.77 8.01 32.79
C THR A 505 50.63 9.40 32.17
N GLY A 506 49.82 10.29 32.76
CA GLY A 506 49.75 11.73 32.42
C GLY A 506 49.26 12.10 31.01
N GLN A 507 49.05 11.14 30.10
CA GLN A 507 48.79 11.43 28.69
C GLN A 507 47.35 11.86 28.39
N GLY A 508 47.13 13.18 28.45
CA GLY A 508 46.05 13.87 27.75
C GLY A 508 44.80 14.15 28.59
N LYS A 509 44.34 15.41 28.56
CA LYS A 509 43.05 15.81 29.16
C LYS A 509 41.90 15.07 28.47
N PHE A 510 40.88 14.64 29.21
CA PHE A 510 39.75 13.85 28.68
C PHE A 510 39.12 14.37 27.36
N PRO A 511 38.99 15.68 27.08
CA PRO A 511 38.49 16.16 25.79
C PRO A 511 39.34 15.74 24.60
N TYR A 512 40.67 15.70 24.75
CA TYR A 512 41.60 15.17 23.74
C TYR A 512 41.39 13.67 23.53
N ILE A 513 41.16 12.92 24.61
CA ILE A 513 40.93 11.47 24.53
C ILE A 513 39.62 11.17 23.78
N LEU A 514 38.63 12.07 23.79
CA LEU A 514 37.42 11.94 22.97
C LEU A 514 37.62 12.22 21.48
N THR A 515 38.59 13.06 21.08
CA THR A 515 38.87 13.34 19.65
C THR A 515 39.62 12.20 18.95
N LEU A 516 40.42 11.41 19.69
CA LEU A 516 41.21 10.30 19.12
C LEU A 516 40.38 9.35 18.25
N SER A 517 41.00 8.80 17.20
CA SER A 517 40.45 7.66 16.47
C SER A 517 40.30 6.46 17.40
N ASP A 518 39.42 5.53 17.06
CA ASP A 518 39.21 4.34 17.87
C ASP A 518 40.48 3.47 17.94
N THR A 519 41.29 3.45 16.87
CA THR A 519 42.61 2.79 16.83
C THR A 519 43.60 3.42 17.80
N LYS A 520 43.86 4.73 17.68
CA LYS A 520 44.81 5.45 18.55
C LYS A 520 44.37 5.42 20.02
N PHE A 521 43.07 5.38 20.29
CA PHE A 521 42.55 5.19 21.64
C PHE A 521 42.87 3.78 22.18
N LEU A 522 42.61 2.72 21.41
CA LEU A 522 42.96 1.35 21.79
C LEU A 522 44.47 1.20 22.02
N GLU A 523 45.29 1.66 21.07
CA GLU A 523 46.75 1.54 21.07
C GLU A 523 47.41 2.25 22.27
N LYS A 524 46.85 3.38 22.72
CA LYS A 524 47.40 4.15 23.84
C LYS A 524 46.85 3.79 25.23
N PHE A 525 45.56 3.45 25.33
CA PHE A 525 44.89 3.32 26.64
C PHE A 525 44.37 1.91 26.95
N VAL A 526 44.36 0.98 26.00
CA VAL A 526 43.72 -0.33 26.19
C VAL A 526 44.71 -1.46 25.96
N LEU A 527 45.38 -1.48 24.80
CA LEU A 527 46.34 -2.53 24.45
C LEU A 527 47.58 -2.59 25.37
N PRO A 528 48.17 -1.47 25.85
CA PRO A 528 49.31 -1.52 26.77
C PRO A 528 48.97 -2.10 28.15
N HIS A 529 47.69 -2.10 28.53
CA HIS A 529 47.21 -2.57 29.83
C HIS A 529 46.30 -3.81 29.71
N LYS A 530 46.25 -4.45 28.53
CA LYS A 530 45.31 -5.56 28.23
C LYS A 530 45.53 -6.79 29.13
N GLU A 531 46.75 -6.99 29.61
CA GLU A 531 47.16 -8.12 30.45
C GLU A 531 47.02 -7.77 31.94
N ASN A 532 47.36 -6.52 32.31
CA ASN A 532 47.26 -6.03 33.69
C ASN A 532 45.82 -5.67 34.11
N VAL A 533 44.95 -5.31 33.15
CA VAL A 533 43.55 -4.91 33.38
C VAL A 533 42.64 -5.45 32.27
N PRO A 534 42.33 -6.76 32.24
CA PRO A 534 41.50 -7.38 31.20
C PRO A 534 40.09 -6.77 31.11
N GLU A 535 39.55 -6.25 32.22
CA GLU A 535 38.25 -5.56 32.32
C GLU A 535 38.06 -4.42 31.28
N LEU A 536 39.15 -3.79 30.83
CA LEU A 536 39.12 -2.73 29.80
C LEU A 536 38.59 -3.23 28.46
N LEU A 537 38.85 -4.50 28.11
CA LEU A 537 38.36 -5.11 26.87
C LEU A 537 36.86 -5.41 26.97
N ASP A 538 36.36 -5.77 28.14
CA ASP A 538 34.95 -6.11 28.34
C ASP A 538 34.05 -4.88 28.35
N ILE A 539 34.50 -3.74 28.88
CA ILE A 539 33.79 -2.46 28.79
C ILE A 539 33.53 -2.07 27.32
N LEU A 540 34.50 -2.29 26.45
CA LEU A 540 34.38 -1.99 25.01
C LEU A 540 33.54 -3.02 24.25
N ARG A 541 33.34 -4.24 24.81
CA ARG A 541 32.45 -5.28 24.27
C ARG A 541 30.99 -5.06 24.71
N VAL A 542 30.74 -4.84 26.00
CA VAL A 542 29.40 -4.78 26.63
C VAL A 542 28.57 -3.55 26.23
N GLU A 543 29.19 -2.52 25.65
CA GLU A 543 28.47 -1.33 25.13
C GLU A 543 28.09 -1.40 23.65
N GLY A 544 28.37 -2.53 22.97
CA GLY A 544 27.81 -2.83 21.64
C GLY A 544 28.38 -1.96 20.52
N VAL A 545 29.70 -1.82 20.46
CA VAL A 545 30.40 -1.01 19.46
C VAL A 545 31.24 -1.90 18.55
N GLU A 546 30.60 -2.49 17.53
CA GLU A 546 31.19 -3.41 16.53
C GLU A 546 32.49 -2.90 15.88
N GLY A 547 32.65 -1.57 15.79
CA GLY A 547 33.86 -0.93 15.27
C GLY A 547 35.13 -1.13 16.11
N TYR A 548 35.01 -1.38 17.41
CA TYR A 548 36.17 -1.71 18.26
C TYR A 548 36.53 -3.20 18.15
N THR A 549 35.56 -4.11 18.20
CA THR A 549 35.83 -5.56 18.13
C THR A 549 36.47 -6.01 16.82
N LEU A 550 36.04 -5.47 15.67
CA LEU A 550 36.68 -5.72 14.36
C LEU A 550 38.12 -5.17 14.29
N ARG A 551 38.39 -4.03 14.93
CA ARG A 551 39.73 -3.41 14.93
C ARG A 551 40.69 -4.05 15.93
N ILE A 552 40.22 -4.48 17.10
CA ILE A 552 41.01 -5.28 18.05
C ILE A 552 41.44 -6.59 17.36
N ARG A 553 40.52 -7.28 16.66
CA ARG A 553 40.88 -8.48 15.87
C ARG A 553 41.96 -8.18 14.83
N ARG A 554 41.86 -7.09 14.06
CA ARG A 554 42.92 -6.72 13.08
C ARG A 554 44.26 -6.34 13.74
N LEU A 555 44.25 -5.56 14.82
CA LEU A 555 45.48 -5.11 15.49
C LEU A 555 46.23 -6.23 16.22
N VAL A 556 45.50 -7.21 16.77
CA VAL A 556 46.10 -8.41 17.39
C VAL A 556 46.73 -9.32 16.33
N VAL A 557 46.09 -9.47 15.15
CA VAL A 557 46.60 -10.31 14.05
C VAL A 557 47.86 -9.74 13.38
N ILE A 558 48.10 -8.43 13.43
CA ILE A 558 49.28 -7.79 12.82
C ILE A 558 50.57 -7.95 13.67
N ARG A 559 50.48 -8.50 14.89
CA ARG A 559 51.61 -8.54 15.85
C ARG A 559 52.23 -9.92 16.10
N VAL A 560 52.03 -10.89 15.19
CA VAL A 560 52.72 -12.19 15.19
C VAL A 560 53.91 -12.13 14.22
N PRO A 561 55.15 -12.44 14.63
CA PRO A 561 56.32 -12.33 13.76
C PRO A 561 56.49 -13.56 12.86
N LEU A 562 56.31 -13.38 11.55
CA LEU A 562 56.71 -14.37 10.55
C LEU A 562 58.16 -14.10 10.11
N ARG A 563 59.11 -14.85 10.68
CA ARG A 563 60.41 -15.12 10.06
C ARG A 563 60.30 -16.42 9.26
N LEU A 564 60.98 -16.47 8.10
CA LEU A 564 61.16 -17.65 7.21
C LEU A 564 59.84 -18.10 6.53
N LEU A 565 59.61 -17.86 5.23
CA LEU A 565 60.43 -18.32 4.11
C LEU A 565 60.59 -17.28 2.99
N SER A 566 61.62 -17.45 2.16
CA SER A 566 62.07 -16.50 1.12
C SER A 566 61.90 -16.99 -0.32
N CYS A 567 61.98 -16.03 -1.26
CA CYS A 567 62.05 -16.08 -2.75
C CYS A 567 60.73 -15.67 -3.44
N ARG A 568 60.67 -14.46 -4.02
CA ARG A 568 61.08 -14.08 -5.41
C ARG A 568 60.25 -14.87 -6.46
N THR A 569 59.47 -14.25 -7.34
CA THR A 569 59.79 -13.05 -8.16
C THR A 569 58.61 -12.07 -8.42
N MET A 570 58.98 -10.91 -8.98
CA MET A 570 58.17 -9.77 -9.49
C MET A 570 56.99 -10.18 -10.41
N ALA A 571 55.89 -9.44 -10.60
CA ALA A 571 55.83 -8.03 -11.02
C ALA A 571 54.40 -7.40 -10.97
N ALA A 572 54.37 -6.05 -11.00
CA ALA A 572 53.31 -5.13 -11.47
C ALA A 572 51.83 -5.18 -10.96
N ALA A 573 51.30 -3.99 -10.68
CA ALA A 573 49.88 -3.65 -10.48
C ALA A 573 49.48 -2.57 -11.54
N PRO A 574 48.30 -1.88 -11.56
CA PRO A 574 47.12 -1.95 -10.68
C PRO A 574 45.71 -1.78 -11.35
N LEU A 575 44.64 -1.86 -10.52
CA LEU A 575 43.36 -1.08 -10.60
C LEU A 575 42.50 -1.03 -11.90
N ARG A 576 41.30 -1.66 -11.92
CA ARG A 576 39.95 -0.99 -11.88
C ARG A 576 38.72 -1.89 -12.14
N SER A 577 37.58 -1.32 -11.74
CA SER A 577 36.15 -1.63 -11.86
C SER A 577 35.55 -2.27 -13.14
N VAL A 578 34.61 -3.20 -12.93
CA VAL A 578 33.20 -3.21 -13.40
C VAL A 578 32.90 -2.74 -14.85
N LEU A 579 32.69 -3.69 -15.79
CA LEU A 579 31.46 -3.86 -16.62
C LEU A 579 31.61 -4.92 -17.75
N ARG A 580 30.58 -5.78 -17.89
CA ARG A 580 30.02 -6.44 -19.12
C ARG A 580 30.96 -6.94 -20.25
N ARG A 581 30.65 -8.14 -20.77
CA ARG A 581 29.86 -8.40 -22.02
C ARG A 581 29.61 -9.92 -22.18
N ASN A 582 28.38 -10.37 -22.48
CA ASN A 582 27.82 -10.76 -23.81
C ASN A 582 28.49 -12.02 -24.42
N GLY A 583 27.84 -12.95 -25.12
CA GLY A 583 26.41 -13.21 -25.45
C GLY A 583 26.11 -14.73 -25.30
N LEU A 584 25.00 -15.33 -25.76
CA LEU A 584 24.29 -15.19 -27.04
C LEU A 584 22.79 -15.53 -26.92
N LEU A 585 22.00 -15.07 -27.91
CA LEU A 585 20.65 -15.51 -28.31
C LEU A 585 20.80 -16.40 -29.58
N PRO A 586 19.81 -17.19 -30.08
CA PRO A 586 18.39 -16.77 -30.22
C PRO A 586 17.25 -17.85 -30.18
N SER A 587 16.01 -17.33 -30.17
CA SER A 587 14.75 -17.83 -30.80
C SER A 587 14.39 -19.32 -30.87
N PHE A 588 13.17 -19.67 -30.41
CA PHE A 588 12.05 -20.02 -31.31
C PHE A 588 10.68 -19.94 -30.59
N GLU A 589 9.60 -20.00 -31.37
CA GLU A 589 8.20 -19.80 -30.97
C GLU A 589 7.54 -21.08 -30.42
N THR A 590 6.45 -20.96 -29.63
CA THR A 590 5.07 -21.38 -30.03
C THR A 590 4.07 -21.36 -28.85
N CYS A 591 2.78 -21.16 -29.19
CA CYS A 591 1.54 -21.74 -28.63
C CYS A 591 1.34 -21.86 -27.08
N ARG A 592 0.29 -21.23 -26.50
CA ARG A 592 -1.12 -21.75 -26.32
C ARG A 592 -1.22 -22.85 -25.24
N LEU A 593 -2.26 -23.00 -24.40
CA LEU A 593 -3.57 -22.36 -24.12
C LEU A 593 -3.79 -22.40 -22.57
N ARG A 594 -4.73 -21.67 -21.93
CA ARG A 594 -6.12 -22.12 -21.56
C ARG A 594 -6.13 -23.62 -21.13
N ASP A 595 -6.60 -24.01 -19.95
CA ASP A 595 -7.98 -23.96 -19.43
C ASP A 595 -7.96 -24.33 -17.91
N LEU A 596 -8.95 -24.12 -17.03
CA LEU A 596 -10.42 -24.24 -17.05
C LEU A 596 -11.00 -25.67 -17.11
N LEU A 597 -11.50 -26.13 -15.95
CA LEU A 597 -12.61 -27.09 -15.77
C LEU A 597 -12.34 -28.61 -16.04
N PHE A 598 -13.25 -29.40 -15.45
CA PHE A 598 -13.63 -30.81 -15.69
C PHE A 598 -12.93 -31.83 -14.77
N PHE A 599 -13.64 -32.72 -14.05
CA PHE A 599 -14.73 -33.67 -14.39
C PHE A 599 -15.95 -33.68 -13.39
N SER A 600 -17.24 -33.90 -13.71
CA SER A 600 -18.02 -34.36 -14.88
C SER A 600 -17.84 -35.82 -15.32
N SER A 601 -18.93 -36.48 -15.76
CA SER A 601 -19.02 -37.88 -16.30
C SER A 601 -18.96 -39.00 -15.24
N SER A 602 -19.39 -40.26 -15.49
CA SER A 602 -19.70 -41.00 -16.75
C SER A 602 -20.63 -42.21 -16.46
N VAL A 603 -21.38 -42.89 -17.35
CA VAL A 603 -21.71 -42.74 -18.80
C VAL A 603 -22.94 -43.64 -19.16
N ASP A 604 -23.36 -43.65 -20.43
CA ASP A 604 -24.43 -44.45 -21.09
C ASP A 604 -24.67 -45.92 -20.65
N ALA A 605 -25.93 -46.39 -20.67
CA ALA A 605 -26.47 -47.30 -21.71
C ALA A 605 -27.77 -48.07 -21.32
N ALA A 606 -28.59 -48.36 -22.34
CA ALA A 606 -29.65 -49.39 -22.41
C ALA A 606 -30.95 -49.25 -21.57
N ALA A 607 -32.00 -49.94 -22.04
CA ALA A 607 -33.39 -49.71 -21.66
C ALA A 607 -33.97 -50.77 -20.70
N ALA A 608 -34.82 -50.35 -19.76
CA ALA A 608 -35.90 -51.18 -19.20
C ALA A 608 -37.00 -50.34 -18.51
N VAL A 609 -38.23 -50.85 -18.67
CA VAL A 609 -39.54 -50.52 -18.07
C VAL A 609 -39.57 -49.94 -16.63
N GLY A 610 -40.29 -48.82 -16.47
CA GLY A 610 -41.31 -48.63 -15.41
C GLY A 610 -40.89 -48.04 -14.03
N GLY A 611 -41.84 -47.34 -13.40
CA GLY A 611 -41.88 -47.12 -11.95
C GLY A 611 -41.59 -45.70 -11.44
N THR A 612 -42.64 -44.95 -11.10
CA THR A 612 -42.54 -43.72 -10.28
C THR A 612 -42.46 -44.06 -8.79
N ILE A 613 -41.42 -43.61 -8.07
CA ILE A 613 -41.37 -43.65 -6.60
C ILE A 613 -40.89 -42.29 -6.05
N SER A 614 -41.56 -41.81 -5.00
CA SER A 614 -41.23 -40.57 -4.29
C SER A 614 -40.06 -40.77 -3.32
N ALA A 615 -39.19 -39.76 -3.15
CA ALA A 615 -38.01 -39.88 -2.30
C ALA A 615 -38.27 -39.44 -0.84
N ASP A 616 -38.01 -40.36 0.09
CA ASP A 616 -38.14 -40.18 1.54
C ASP A 616 -36.95 -39.38 2.13
N PRO A 617 -37.17 -38.40 3.03
CA PRO A 617 -36.09 -37.72 3.76
C PRO A 617 -35.12 -38.64 4.52
N HIS A 618 -35.48 -39.89 4.84
CA HIS A 618 -34.62 -40.88 5.49
C HIS A 618 -33.28 -41.08 4.77
N PHE A 619 -33.30 -41.17 3.44
CA PHE A 619 -32.11 -41.43 2.60
C PHE A 619 -30.98 -40.42 2.81
N THR A 620 -31.31 -39.12 2.91
CA THR A 620 -30.30 -38.06 3.03
C THR A 620 -29.67 -38.04 4.42
N VAL A 621 -30.43 -38.45 5.45
CA VAL A 621 -29.93 -38.61 6.83
C VAL A 621 -28.96 -39.79 6.88
N GLU A 622 -29.37 -40.94 6.35
CA GLU A 622 -28.56 -42.16 6.30
C GLU A 622 -27.25 -41.95 5.52
N TYR A 623 -27.30 -41.27 4.37
CA TYR A 623 -26.12 -40.90 3.61
C TYR A 623 -25.14 -40.00 4.39
N LEU A 624 -25.64 -39.02 5.15
CA LEU A 624 -24.80 -38.15 5.97
C LEU A 624 -24.15 -38.89 7.16
N VAL A 625 -24.84 -39.88 7.74
CA VAL A 625 -24.25 -40.76 8.76
C VAL A 625 -23.14 -41.60 8.14
N ASN A 626 -23.45 -42.35 7.08
CA ASN A 626 -22.56 -43.38 6.52
C ASN A 626 -21.37 -42.79 5.74
N SER A 627 -21.60 -41.77 4.90
CA SER A 627 -20.60 -41.23 3.97
C SER A 627 -19.82 -40.03 4.52
N CYS A 628 -20.42 -39.29 5.47
CA CYS A 628 -19.83 -38.07 6.07
C CYS A 628 -19.50 -38.20 7.56
N GLY A 629 -19.86 -39.31 8.23
CA GLY A 629 -19.50 -39.59 9.62
C GLY A 629 -20.21 -38.71 10.66
N PHE A 630 -21.42 -38.23 10.35
CA PHE A 630 -22.27 -37.51 11.30
C PHE A 630 -22.99 -38.46 12.26
N SER A 631 -23.37 -37.98 13.45
CA SER A 631 -24.34 -38.72 14.26
C SER A 631 -25.74 -38.65 13.61
N PRO A 632 -26.65 -39.60 13.87
CA PRO A 632 -28.02 -39.54 13.33
C PRO A 632 -28.76 -38.24 13.66
N SER A 633 -28.53 -37.66 14.85
CA SER A 633 -29.15 -36.41 15.30
C SER A 633 -28.50 -35.13 14.72
N GLU A 634 -27.27 -35.22 14.21
CA GLU A 634 -26.64 -34.17 13.40
C GLU A 634 -27.09 -34.28 11.93
N ALA A 635 -27.06 -35.49 11.38
CA ALA A 635 -27.48 -35.77 10.02
C ALA A 635 -28.92 -35.34 9.74
N ALA A 636 -29.84 -35.56 10.68
CA ALA A 636 -31.22 -35.08 10.61
C ALA A 636 -31.37 -33.55 10.54
N LYS A 637 -30.42 -32.79 11.10
CA LYS A 637 -30.42 -31.31 11.01
C LYS A 637 -29.78 -30.81 9.73
N PHE A 638 -28.80 -31.55 9.21
CA PHE A 638 -28.07 -31.21 8.00
C PHE A 638 -28.73 -31.73 6.71
N SER A 639 -29.73 -32.59 6.80
CA SER A 639 -30.52 -33.08 5.67
C SER A 639 -31.58 -32.08 5.17
N GLU A 640 -32.13 -31.20 6.02
CA GLU A 640 -33.16 -30.23 5.61
C GLU A 640 -32.72 -29.33 4.42
N PRO A 641 -31.53 -28.70 4.41
CA PRO A 641 -31.06 -27.91 3.26
C PRO A 641 -30.78 -28.75 2.01
N LEU A 642 -30.72 -30.08 2.17
CA LEU A 642 -30.41 -31.07 1.15
C LEU A 642 -31.62 -31.86 0.66
N GLY A 643 -32.84 -31.58 1.14
CA GLY A 643 -34.07 -32.31 0.78
C GLY A 643 -34.47 -32.30 -0.71
N HIS A 644 -33.73 -31.58 -1.56
CA HIS A 644 -33.85 -31.59 -3.02
C HIS A 644 -32.90 -32.60 -3.70
N LEU A 645 -31.97 -33.21 -2.97
CA LEU A 645 -31.12 -34.29 -3.50
C LEU A 645 -31.97 -35.55 -3.75
N ARG A 646 -31.61 -36.26 -4.83
CA ARG A 646 -32.28 -37.50 -5.31
C ARG A 646 -31.28 -38.59 -5.70
N SER A 647 -29.98 -38.32 -5.56
CA SER A 647 -28.86 -39.20 -5.92
C SER A 647 -27.62 -38.78 -5.12
N THR A 648 -26.74 -39.74 -4.80
CA THR A 648 -25.46 -39.48 -4.12
C THR A 648 -24.36 -38.98 -5.06
N GLU A 649 -24.51 -39.14 -6.39
CA GLU A 649 -23.47 -38.92 -7.40
C GLU A 649 -22.76 -37.56 -7.28
N LYS A 650 -23.52 -36.48 -7.08
CA LYS A 650 -22.99 -35.12 -6.90
C LYS A 650 -22.29 -34.94 -5.54
N PRO A 651 -22.92 -35.27 -4.39
CA PRO A 651 -22.24 -35.39 -3.10
C PRO A 651 -20.94 -36.21 -3.14
N ASP A 652 -20.95 -37.41 -3.73
CA ASP A 652 -19.80 -38.30 -3.80
C ASP A 652 -18.67 -37.69 -4.65
N ALA A 653 -18.99 -37.05 -5.77
CA ALA A 653 -18.00 -36.29 -6.56
C ALA A 653 -17.34 -35.16 -5.74
N VAL A 654 -18.12 -34.43 -4.92
CA VAL A 654 -17.58 -33.39 -4.02
C VAL A 654 -16.71 -34.00 -2.92
N LEU A 655 -17.14 -35.09 -2.29
CA LEU A 655 -16.38 -35.78 -1.25
C LEU A 655 -15.06 -36.33 -1.80
N ASN A 656 -15.08 -36.97 -2.96
CA ASN A 656 -13.90 -37.53 -3.61
C ASN A 656 -12.94 -36.44 -4.09
N PHE A 657 -13.45 -35.31 -4.59
CA PHE A 657 -12.62 -34.13 -4.85
C PHE A 657 -11.98 -33.58 -3.57
N MET A 658 -12.72 -33.42 -2.47
CA MET A 658 -12.13 -32.95 -1.21
C MET A 658 -11.04 -33.91 -0.70
N ARG A 659 -11.26 -35.23 -0.80
CA ARG A 659 -10.22 -36.24 -0.50
C ARG A 659 -8.99 -36.08 -1.40
N SER A 660 -9.17 -35.86 -2.70
CA SER A 660 -8.04 -35.68 -3.64
C SER A 660 -7.26 -34.38 -3.43
N GLN A 661 -7.91 -33.33 -2.90
CA GLN A 661 -7.23 -32.10 -2.46
C GLN A 661 -6.65 -32.22 -1.02
N GLY A 662 -6.66 -33.41 -0.40
CA GLY A 662 -6.00 -33.69 0.87
C GLY A 662 -6.82 -33.42 2.14
N PHE A 663 -8.15 -33.34 2.06
CA PHE A 663 -8.99 -33.31 3.26
C PHE A 663 -9.19 -34.72 3.84
N ASP A 664 -9.07 -34.83 5.16
CA ASP A 664 -9.45 -36.03 5.92
C ASP A 664 -10.95 -36.05 6.24
N GLY A 665 -11.46 -37.18 6.74
CA GLY A 665 -12.89 -37.32 7.08
C GLY A 665 -13.37 -36.30 8.12
N ALA A 666 -12.53 -35.97 9.11
CA ALA A 666 -12.84 -34.96 10.11
C ALA A 666 -12.91 -33.53 9.51
N GLY A 667 -11.98 -33.20 8.61
CA GLY A 667 -11.97 -31.94 7.87
C GLY A 667 -13.18 -31.78 6.94
N ILE A 668 -13.54 -32.83 6.21
CA ILE A 668 -14.75 -32.87 5.38
C ILE A 668 -15.99 -32.64 6.26
N ARG A 669 -16.17 -33.43 7.32
CA ARG A 669 -17.30 -33.28 8.26
C ARG A 669 -17.41 -31.85 8.76
N LYS A 670 -16.29 -31.21 9.13
CA LYS A 670 -16.24 -29.82 9.58
C LYS A 670 -16.67 -28.81 8.51
N VAL A 671 -16.32 -29.00 7.23
CA VAL A 671 -16.77 -28.12 6.14
C VAL A 671 -18.27 -28.27 5.91
N ILE A 672 -18.78 -29.50 5.88
CA ILE A 672 -20.21 -29.80 5.67
C ILE A 672 -21.06 -29.34 6.86
N SER A 673 -20.56 -29.41 8.10
CA SER A 673 -21.20 -28.78 9.28
C SER A 673 -21.39 -27.27 9.15
N GLY A 674 -20.51 -26.59 8.40
CA GLY A 674 -20.57 -25.14 8.21
C GLY A 674 -21.62 -24.71 7.18
N ASP A 675 -21.82 -25.52 6.13
CA ASP A 675 -22.96 -25.42 5.20
C ASP A 675 -23.13 -26.75 4.43
N PRO A 676 -24.19 -27.54 4.69
CA PRO A 676 -24.39 -28.82 4.02
C PRO A 676 -24.47 -28.70 2.49
N ARG A 677 -24.89 -27.55 1.97
CA ARG A 677 -25.06 -27.28 0.53
C ARG A 677 -23.75 -27.31 -0.26
N TYR A 678 -22.60 -27.38 0.38
CA TYR A 678 -21.34 -27.66 -0.33
C TYR A 678 -21.36 -29.01 -1.07
N LEU A 679 -22.11 -30.01 -0.57
CA LEU A 679 -22.32 -31.29 -1.27
C LEU A 679 -23.08 -31.15 -2.61
N CYS A 680 -23.80 -30.05 -2.81
CA CYS A 680 -24.50 -29.75 -4.06
C CYS A 680 -23.64 -28.96 -5.06
N CYS A 681 -22.39 -28.60 -4.72
CA CYS A 681 -21.54 -27.82 -5.60
C CYS A 681 -21.04 -28.65 -6.79
N ASN A 682 -21.27 -28.18 -8.01
CA ASN A 682 -20.55 -28.74 -9.16
C ASN A 682 -19.05 -28.50 -8.97
N VAL A 683 -18.28 -29.58 -8.82
CA VAL A 683 -16.84 -29.57 -8.55
C VAL A 683 -16.12 -28.63 -9.53
N GLU A 684 -16.49 -28.68 -10.80
CA GLU A 684 -15.64 -28.16 -11.86
C GLU A 684 -15.88 -26.71 -12.23
N LYS A 685 -17.15 -26.31 -12.24
CA LYS A 685 -17.52 -24.92 -12.48
C LYS A 685 -17.33 -24.07 -11.22
N ASN A 686 -17.16 -24.67 -10.03
CA ASN A 686 -17.09 -23.95 -8.76
C ASN A 686 -15.87 -24.25 -7.88
N LEU A 687 -15.54 -25.51 -7.60
CA LEU A 687 -14.46 -25.87 -6.66
C LEU A 687 -13.09 -25.82 -7.34
N THR A 688 -12.88 -26.57 -8.43
CA THR A 688 -11.61 -26.63 -9.18
C THR A 688 -11.02 -25.26 -9.51
N PRO A 689 -11.78 -24.27 -10.03
CA PRO A 689 -11.24 -22.94 -10.34
C PRO A 689 -10.89 -22.11 -9.10
N LYS A 690 -11.49 -22.39 -7.93
CA LYS A 690 -11.16 -21.73 -6.66
C LYS A 690 -9.89 -22.33 -6.06
N PHE A 691 -9.75 -23.64 -6.07
CA PHE A 691 -8.52 -24.31 -5.65
C PHE A 691 -7.35 -23.93 -6.55
N GLN A 692 -7.55 -23.91 -7.88
CA GLN A 692 -6.52 -23.46 -8.81
C GLN A 692 -6.13 -22.00 -8.58
N PHE A 693 -7.09 -21.09 -8.42
CA PHE A 693 -6.78 -19.70 -8.07
C PHE A 693 -5.96 -19.59 -6.78
N LEU A 694 -6.25 -20.38 -5.77
CA LEU A 694 -5.48 -20.40 -4.52
C LEU A 694 -4.06 -20.97 -4.70
N ARG A 695 -3.87 -21.96 -5.58
CA ARG A 695 -2.53 -22.40 -6.04
C ARG A 695 -1.78 -21.27 -6.75
N ASP A 696 -2.43 -20.57 -7.68
CA ASP A 696 -1.86 -19.42 -8.42
C ASP A 696 -1.54 -18.22 -7.53
N LEU A 697 -2.09 -18.17 -6.30
CA LEU A 697 -1.68 -17.22 -5.26
C LEU A 697 -0.37 -17.61 -4.55
N GLY A 698 0.14 -18.83 -4.72
CA GLY A 698 1.33 -19.35 -4.05
C GLY A 698 1.05 -20.03 -2.71
N LEU A 699 -0.11 -20.65 -2.54
CA LEU A 699 -0.43 -21.51 -1.39
C LEU A 699 -0.11 -22.98 -1.71
N SER A 700 0.42 -23.74 -0.75
CA SER A 700 0.51 -25.21 -0.89
C SER A 700 -0.86 -25.86 -0.72
N GLU A 701 -1.03 -27.11 -1.18
CA GLU A 701 -2.25 -27.89 -0.94
C GLU A 701 -2.64 -27.93 0.55
N SER A 702 -1.66 -28.19 1.43
CA SER A 702 -1.87 -28.14 2.88
C SER A 702 -2.33 -26.77 3.38
N ASP A 703 -1.80 -25.67 2.86
CA ASP A 703 -2.26 -24.31 3.21
C ASP A 703 -3.69 -24.03 2.75
N ILE A 704 -4.09 -24.60 1.60
CA ILE A 704 -5.43 -24.42 1.00
C ILE A 704 -6.47 -25.15 1.86
N VAL A 705 -6.22 -26.42 2.18
CA VAL A 705 -7.03 -27.21 3.13
C VAL A 705 -7.16 -26.44 4.46
N ASP A 706 -6.02 -26.03 5.02
CA ASP A 706 -5.94 -25.38 6.32
C ASP A 706 -6.59 -23.97 6.35
N ALA A 707 -6.68 -23.28 5.20
CA ALA A 707 -7.43 -22.03 5.04
C ALA A 707 -8.94 -22.25 4.95
N ILE A 708 -9.38 -23.28 4.21
CA ILE A 708 -10.80 -23.65 4.07
C ILE A 708 -11.36 -24.23 5.37
N LEU A 709 -10.60 -25.05 6.09
CA LEU A 709 -10.99 -25.56 7.43
C LEU A 709 -11.11 -24.46 8.49
N LYS A 710 -10.50 -23.29 8.27
CA LYS A 710 -10.68 -22.08 9.09
C LYS A 710 -11.75 -21.14 8.53
N ASN A 711 -12.16 -21.33 7.28
CA ASN A 711 -13.16 -20.50 6.61
C ASN A 711 -13.78 -21.16 5.37
N HIS A 712 -14.81 -21.97 5.60
CA HIS A 712 -15.56 -22.62 4.52
C HIS A 712 -16.25 -21.61 3.56
N ALA A 713 -16.48 -20.36 3.97
CA ALA A 713 -17.04 -19.32 3.10
C ALA A 713 -16.17 -18.99 1.87
N ILE A 714 -14.88 -19.36 1.86
CA ILE A 714 -14.02 -19.39 0.67
C ILE A 714 -14.72 -20.13 -0.49
N LEU A 715 -15.36 -21.26 -0.20
CA LEU A 715 -16.07 -22.10 -1.17
C LEU A 715 -17.37 -21.45 -1.68
N HIS A 716 -17.93 -20.48 -0.97
CA HIS A 716 -19.13 -19.74 -1.38
C HIS A 716 -18.81 -18.54 -2.30
N HIS A 717 -17.71 -17.82 -2.04
CA HIS A 717 -17.39 -16.60 -2.79
C HIS A 717 -16.91 -16.83 -4.23
N ASN A 718 -17.19 -15.89 -5.14
CA ASN A 718 -16.69 -15.90 -6.52
C ASN A 718 -15.30 -15.24 -6.60
N VAL A 719 -14.37 -15.87 -7.33
CA VAL A 719 -12.96 -15.43 -7.47
C VAL A 719 -12.87 -13.98 -7.99
N HIS A 720 -13.30 -13.72 -9.21
CA HIS A 720 -13.12 -12.41 -9.84
C HIS A 720 -13.97 -11.29 -9.19
N ARG A 721 -15.19 -11.61 -8.74
CA ARG A 721 -16.08 -10.60 -8.12
C ARG A 721 -15.82 -10.34 -6.64
N SER A 722 -15.13 -11.23 -5.92
CA SER A 722 -14.96 -11.12 -4.47
C SER A 722 -13.54 -11.31 -3.96
N PHE A 723 -12.76 -12.25 -4.51
CA PHE A 723 -11.38 -12.45 -4.06
C PHE A 723 -10.48 -11.33 -4.61
N VAL A 724 -10.47 -11.12 -5.93
CA VAL A 724 -9.54 -10.17 -6.58
C VAL A 724 -9.64 -8.76 -5.99
N PRO A 725 -10.83 -8.11 -5.87
CA PRO A 725 -10.91 -6.76 -5.31
C PRO A 725 -10.53 -6.68 -3.82
N LYS A 726 -10.71 -7.77 -3.06
CA LYS A 726 -10.24 -7.85 -1.66
C LYS A 726 -8.72 -7.97 -1.60
N LEU A 727 -8.14 -8.83 -2.43
CA LEU A 727 -6.68 -9.02 -2.51
C LEU A 727 -5.98 -7.72 -2.91
N GLU A 728 -6.44 -7.02 -3.96
CA GLU A 728 -5.87 -5.73 -4.39
C GLU A 728 -5.85 -4.68 -3.25
N ILE A 729 -6.95 -4.57 -2.50
CA ILE A 729 -7.04 -3.64 -1.36
C ILE A 729 -6.12 -4.07 -0.21
N TRP A 730 -6.09 -5.36 0.14
CA TRP A 730 -5.22 -5.84 1.22
C TRP A 730 -3.74 -5.80 0.83
N GLU A 731 -3.36 -6.07 -0.42
CA GLU A 731 -2.00 -5.88 -0.92
C GLU A 731 -1.57 -4.41 -0.82
N SER A 732 -2.44 -3.48 -1.22
CA SER A 732 -2.22 -2.03 -1.09
C SER A 732 -2.03 -1.58 0.36
N LEU A 733 -2.88 -2.04 1.29
CA LEU A 733 -2.85 -1.63 2.70
C LEU A 733 -1.70 -2.28 3.51
N LEU A 734 -1.40 -3.55 3.23
CA LEU A 734 -0.37 -4.31 3.96
C LEU A 734 1.02 -4.09 3.36
N GLY A 735 1.11 -3.84 2.05
CA GLY A 735 2.34 -3.56 1.31
C GLY A 735 3.13 -4.80 0.87
N SER A 736 2.59 -6.01 1.03
CA SER A 736 3.17 -7.27 0.55
C SER A 736 2.08 -8.34 0.40
N ARG A 737 2.15 -9.10 -0.70
CA ARG A 737 1.31 -10.28 -0.97
C ARG A 737 1.56 -11.39 0.05
N GLU A 738 2.79 -11.57 0.54
CA GLU A 738 3.10 -12.56 1.58
C GLU A 738 2.37 -12.25 2.89
N LEU A 739 2.21 -10.97 3.25
CA LEU A 739 1.44 -10.55 4.42
C LEU A 739 -0.07 -10.81 4.25
N VAL A 740 -0.60 -10.64 3.04
CA VAL A 740 -2.00 -10.98 2.70
C VAL A 740 -2.23 -12.48 2.90
N LEU A 741 -1.38 -13.32 2.30
CA LEU A 741 -1.47 -14.78 2.42
C LEU A 741 -1.28 -15.25 3.87
N LYS A 742 -0.39 -14.61 4.64
CA LYS A 742 -0.20 -14.89 6.07
C LYS A 742 -1.46 -14.61 6.91
N HIS A 743 -2.25 -13.59 6.58
CA HIS A 743 -3.54 -13.33 7.24
C HIS A 743 -4.64 -14.27 6.76
N LEU A 744 -4.68 -14.57 5.46
CA LEU A 744 -5.58 -15.54 4.84
C LEU A 744 -5.47 -16.93 5.51
N LYS A 745 -4.25 -17.48 5.65
CA LYS A 745 -3.97 -18.76 6.32
C LYS A 745 -4.32 -18.79 7.81
N LYS A 746 -4.32 -17.62 8.47
CA LYS A 746 -4.50 -17.50 9.92
C LYS A 746 -5.95 -17.30 10.36
N SER A 747 -6.84 -16.88 9.48
CA SER A 747 -8.10 -16.28 9.96
C SER A 747 -9.21 -16.12 8.93
N GLY A 748 -10.43 -16.51 9.30
CA GLY A 748 -11.60 -16.49 8.41
C GLY A 748 -12.25 -15.13 8.16
N TRP A 749 -11.86 -14.07 8.87
CA TRP A 749 -12.51 -12.77 8.71
C TRP A 749 -12.24 -12.08 7.37
N PHE A 750 -11.19 -12.52 6.64
CA PHE A 750 -10.73 -11.94 5.39
C PHE A 750 -11.83 -11.76 4.34
N PHE A 751 -12.86 -12.63 4.34
CA PHE A 751 -13.92 -12.62 3.35
C PHE A 751 -15.26 -12.05 3.83
N PHE A 752 -15.50 -11.86 5.14
CA PHE A 752 -16.80 -11.41 5.65
C PHE A 752 -17.09 -9.92 5.45
N SER A 753 -16.09 -9.09 5.14
CA SER A 753 -16.28 -7.67 4.83
C SER A 753 -16.54 -7.40 3.34
N SER A 754 -17.42 -6.45 3.06
CA SER A 754 -17.66 -5.95 1.70
C SER A 754 -16.66 -4.84 1.36
N VAL A 755 -16.06 -4.92 0.17
CA VAL A 755 -15.17 -3.87 -0.36
C VAL A 755 -15.91 -2.53 -0.45
N GLU A 756 -17.02 -2.51 -1.18
CA GLU A 756 -17.81 -1.30 -1.46
C GLU A 756 -18.57 -0.78 -0.24
N LYS A 757 -19.20 -1.68 0.54
CA LYS A 757 -20.10 -1.31 1.63
C LYS A 757 -19.41 -1.15 2.99
N THR A 758 -18.15 -1.58 3.12
CA THR A 758 -17.45 -1.66 4.42
C THR A 758 -16.04 -1.11 4.34
N LEU A 759 -15.14 -1.73 3.56
CA LEU A 759 -13.72 -1.37 3.55
C LEU A 759 -13.48 0.03 3.00
N HIS A 760 -14.04 0.38 1.83
CA HIS A 760 -13.88 1.71 1.24
C HIS A 760 -14.48 2.84 2.12
N PRO A 761 -15.74 2.77 2.61
CA PRO A 761 -16.29 3.79 3.50
C PRO A 761 -15.48 3.99 4.78
N ASN A 762 -14.96 2.91 5.37
CA ASN A 762 -14.16 2.97 6.59
C ASN A 762 -12.77 3.58 6.35
N LEU A 763 -12.10 3.20 5.27
CA LEU A 763 -10.83 3.81 4.87
C LEU A 763 -11.00 5.29 4.56
N LYS A 764 -12.07 5.66 3.82
CA LYS A 764 -12.39 7.06 3.53
C LYS A 764 -12.63 7.86 4.80
N PHE A 765 -13.46 7.35 5.73
CA PHE A 765 -13.71 7.97 7.03
C PHE A 765 -12.41 8.21 7.81
N LEU A 766 -11.56 7.18 7.96
CA LEU A 766 -10.32 7.31 8.74
C LEU A 766 -9.27 8.23 8.08
N ARG A 767 -9.20 8.28 6.75
CA ARG A 767 -8.28 9.16 6.01
C ARG A 767 -8.78 10.59 5.97
N ASP A 768 -9.98 10.80 5.43
CA ASP A 768 -10.52 12.11 5.04
C ASP A 768 -11.13 12.84 6.24
N GLU A 769 -11.97 12.16 7.04
CA GLU A 769 -12.70 12.77 8.17
C GLU A 769 -11.88 12.72 9.49
N CYS A 770 -11.09 11.66 9.72
CA CYS A 770 -10.22 11.56 10.90
C CYS A 770 -8.78 12.08 10.68
N GLY A 771 -8.39 12.39 9.45
CA GLY A 771 -7.06 12.94 9.14
C GLY A 771 -5.90 11.99 9.45
N ILE A 772 -6.09 10.68 9.30
CA ILE A 772 -5.07 9.67 9.64
C ILE A 772 -4.21 9.35 8.40
N PRO A 773 -2.90 9.65 8.39
CA PRO A 773 -2.03 9.33 7.27
C PRO A 773 -1.92 7.83 7.03
N GLU A 774 -1.76 7.46 5.76
CA GLU A 774 -1.74 6.08 5.30
C GLU A 774 -0.71 5.21 6.03
N GLU A 775 0.49 5.75 6.29
CA GLU A 775 1.54 5.04 7.01
C GLU A 775 1.12 4.59 8.42
N ARG A 776 0.28 5.38 9.13
CA ARG A 776 -0.26 5.01 10.44
C ARG A 776 -1.35 3.95 10.33
N LEU A 777 -2.19 4.02 9.30
CA LEU A 777 -3.21 3.01 9.02
C LEU A 777 -2.52 1.66 8.74
N SER A 778 -1.62 1.62 7.74
CA SER A 778 -0.87 0.42 7.38
C SER A 778 -0.09 -0.18 8.55
N LEU A 779 0.48 0.63 9.46
CA LEU A 779 1.23 0.12 10.62
C LEU A 779 0.38 -0.77 11.55
N VAL A 780 -0.87 -0.38 11.83
CA VAL A 780 -1.77 -1.16 12.68
C VAL A 780 -2.46 -2.26 11.88
N LEU A 781 -2.89 -1.96 10.65
CA LEU A 781 -3.55 -2.93 9.78
C LEU A 781 -2.66 -4.13 9.43
N ARG A 782 -1.32 -3.99 9.38
CA ARG A 782 -0.40 -5.14 9.22
C ARG A 782 -0.53 -6.21 10.30
N SER A 783 -0.96 -5.85 11.50
CA SER A 783 -1.15 -6.78 12.63
C SER A 783 -2.63 -7.07 12.89
N HIS A 784 -3.50 -6.07 12.71
CA HIS A 784 -4.92 -6.12 13.07
C HIS A 784 -5.79 -5.53 11.94
N PRO A 785 -5.88 -6.20 10.77
CA PRO A 785 -6.59 -5.64 9.62
C PRO A 785 -8.12 -5.61 9.83
N GLN A 786 -8.61 -6.43 10.77
CA GLN A 786 -9.98 -6.50 11.26
C GLN A 786 -10.65 -5.17 11.62
N LEU A 787 -9.86 -4.18 12.05
CA LEU A 787 -10.37 -2.90 12.52
C LEU A 787 -11.21 -2.16 11.46
N ILE A 788 -10.85 -2.26 10.18
CA ILE A 788 -11.61 -1.65 9.07
C ILE A 788 -12.68 -2.57 8.47
N SER A 789 -12.78 -3.82 8.93
CA SER A 789 -13.85 -4.76 8.53
C SER A 789 -15.16 -4.54 9.31
N GLN A 790 -15.19 -3.59 10.26
CA GLN A 790 -16.35 -3.27 11.08
C GLN A 790 -17.46 -2.57 10.29
N LYS A 791 -18.72 -2.70 10.73
CA LYS A 791 -19.84 -1.91 10.14
C LYS A 791 -19.52 -0.40 10.26
N PRO A 792 -19.76 0.44 9.23
CA PRO A 792 -19.35 1.85 9.26
C PRO A 792 -19.96 2.72 10.37
N LYS A 793 -21.09 2.31 10.96
CA LYS A 793 -21.63 2.93 12.19
C LYS A 793 -20.81 2.55 13.43
N SER A 794 -20.42 1.28 13.56
CA SER A 794 -19.62 0.77 14.66
C SER A 794 -18.21 1.37 14.71
N LEU A 795 -17.55 1.54 13.55
CA LEU A 795 -16.24 2.19 13.50
C LEU A 795 -16.30 3.67 13.93
N ARG A 796 -17.36 4.40 13.54
CA ARG A 796 -17.61 5.78 14.02
C ARG A 796 -17.82 5.84 15.52
N ALA A 797 -18.61 4.92 16.08
CA ALA A 797 -18.80 4.82 17.54
C ALA A 797 -17.50 4.48 18.29
N LEU A 798 -16.61 3.67 17.70
CA LEU A 798 -15.27 3.42 18.25
C LEU A 798 -14.40 4.69 18.24
N VAL A 799 -14.46 5.50 17.17
CA VAL A 799 -13.75 6.79 17.12
C VAL A 799 -14.27 7.76 18.16
N ALA A 800 -15.60 7.94 18.29
CA ALA A 800 -16.19 8.79 19.33
C ALA A 800 -15.72 8.41 20.74
N ARG A 801 -15.76 7.12 21.09
CA ARG A 801 -15.26 6.58 22.38
C ARG A 801 -13.76 6.82 22.62
N VAL A 802 -12.95 7.03 21.59
CA VAL A 802 -11.52 7.35 21.73
C VAL A 802 -11.30 8.87 21.80
N ASP A 803 -12.12 9.66 21.12
CA ASP A 803 -12.13 11.13 21.25
C ASP A 803 -12.60 11.55 22.67
N GLU A 804 -13.59 10.85 23.26
CA GLU A 804 -14.07 11.02 24.65
C GLU A 804 -12.95 10.90 25.70
N LEU A 805 -11.92 10.08 25.44
CA LEU A 805 -10.73 9.96 26.31
C LEU A 805 -9.75 11.14 26.21
N GLY A 806 -10.05 12.15 25.38
CA GLY A 806 -9.13 13.25 25.07
C GLY A 806 -7.84 12.77 24.41
N MET A 807 -7.92 11.77 23.53
CA MET A 807 -6.80 11.29 22.71
C MET A 807 -6.72 12.09 21.39
N PRO A 808 -5.64 12.84 21.11
CA PRO A 808 -5.51 13.54 19.83
C PRO A 808 -5.46 12.56 18.65
N ARG A 809 -6.26 12.81 17.61
CA ARG A 809 -6.31 11.97 16.38
C ARG A 809 -4.96 11.87 15.65
N GLN A 810 -4.04 12.80 15.88
CA GLN A 810 -2.67 12.80 15.36
C GLN A 810 -1.69 11.95 16.21
N SER A 811 -2.09 11.50 17.40
CA SER A 811 -1.29 10.65 18.28
C SER A 811 -0.93 9.32 17.60
N ARG A 812 0.28 8.83 17.86
CA ARG A 812 0.68 7.46 17.46
C ARG A 812 -0.14 6.39 18.17
N MET A 813 -0.71 6.68 19.34
CA MET A 813 -1.51 5.72 20.11
C MET A 813 -2.96 5.65 19.68
N PHE A 814 -3.50 6.65 18.94
CA PHE A 814 -4.91 6.69 18.54
C PHE A 814 -5.37 5.41 17.82
N MET A 815 -4.63 4.96 16.81
CA MET A 815 -4.95 3.72 16.08
C MET A 815 -4.81 2.46 16.94
N TRP A 816 -3.88 2.44 17.91
CA TRP A 816 -3.74 1.32 18.86
C TRP A 816 -4.88 1.31 19.89
N THR A 817 -5.40 2.46 20.30
CA THR A 817 -6.58 2.54 21.17
C THR A 817 -7.84 2.09 20.43
N LEU A 818 -8.03 2.49 19.17
CA LEU A 818 -9.12 1.97 18.33
C LEU A 818 -9.07 0.44 18.20
N ASP A 819 -7.90 -0.12 17.91
CA ASP A 819 -7.67 -1.56 17.84
C ASP A 819 -7.97 -2.26 19.18
N VAL A 820 -7.57 -1.67 20.31
CA VAL A 820 -7.93 -2.20 21.65
C VAL A 820 -9.44 -2.13 21.89
N PHE A 821 -10.10 -1.00 21.59
CA PHE A 821 -11.53 -0.78 21.83
C PHE A 821 -12.42 -1.60 20.90
N HIS A 822 -11.91 -1.99 19.73
CA HIS A 822 -12.52 -2.99 18.86
C HIS A 822 -12.50 -4.40 19.48
N ASN A 823 -11.40 -4.77 20.15
CA ASN A 823 -11.19 -6.11 20.71
C ASN A 823 -11.69 -6.28 22.16
N VAL A 824 -12.07 -5.20 22.85
CA VAL A 824 -12.53 -5.22 24.24
C VAL A 824 -13.85 -4.45 24.35
N SER A 825 -14.90 -5.13 24.81
CA SER A 825 -16.23 -4.55 24.95
C SER A 825 -16.26 -3.41 25.98
N LYS A 826 -17.33 -2.59 25.96
CA LYS A 826 -17.45 -1.41 26.83
C LYS A 826 -17.48 -1.83 28.31
N GLU A 827 -18.30 -2.82 28.62
CA GLU A 827 -18.48 -3.42 29.95
C GLU A 827 -17.16 -4.02 30.47
N ARG A 828 -16.36 -4.63 29.59
CA ARG A 828 -15.02 -5.16 29.93
C ARG A 828 -13.97 -4.06 30.11
N ILE A 829 -14.18 -2.85 29.61
CA ILE A 829 -13.34 -1.69 29.89
C ILE A 829 -13.79 -1.06 31.21
N GLU A 830 -15.08 -0.89 31.44
CA GLU A 830 -15.66 -0.39 32.70
C GLU A 830 -15.22 -1.26 33.88
N ALA A 831 -15.34 -2.58 33.81
CA ALA A 831 -14.83 -3.49 34.85
C ALA A 831 -13.31 -3.37 35.09
N LYS A 832 -12.52 -2.88 34.10
CA LYS A 832 -11.10 -2.55 34.30
C LYS A 832 -10.92 -1.19 34.94
N VAL A 833 -11.74 -0.19 34.61
CA VAL A 833 -11.77 1.10 35.32
C VAL A 833 -12.05 0.86 36.81
N GLU A 834 -13.12 0.11 37.13
CA GLU A 834 -13.47 -0.29 38.50
C GLU A 834 -12.31 -0.99 39.23
N LEU A 835 -11.68 -1.99 38.58
CA LEU A 835 -10.53 -2.69 39.14
C LEU A 835 -9.37 -1.73 39.44
N MET A 836 -9.02 -0.84 38.51
CA MET A 836 -7.94 0.12 38.73
C MET A 836 -8.29 1.17 39.79
N ARG A 837 -9.57 1.58 39.88
CA ARG A 837 -10.05 2.46 40.96
C ARG A 837 -9.98 1.79 42.33
N SER A 838 -10.23 0.48 42.41
CA SER A 838 -10.03 -0.28 43.66
C SER A 838 -8.56 -0.34 44.13
N PHE A 839 -7.60 -0.13 43.22
CA PHE A 839 -6.18 0.08 43.54
C PHE A 839 -5.81 1.56 43.72
N GLY A 840 -6.77 2.49 43.77
CA GLY A 840 -6.55 3.91 44.00
C GLY A 840 -6.15 4.74 42.78
N TRP A 841 -6.42 4.29 41.54
CA TRP A 841 -6.30 5.16 40.35
C TRP A 841 -7.51 6.08 40.22
N SER A 842 -7.28 7.36 39.93
CA SER A 842 -8.31 8.27 39.43
C SER A 842 -8.66 8.01 37.96
N GLU A 843 -9.85 8.45 37.52
CA GLU A 843 -10.26 8.44 36.10
C GLU A 843 -9.24 9.17 35.19
N SER A 844 -8.64 10.25 35.71
CA SER A 844 -7.64 11.04 35.00
C SER A 844 -6.33 10.25 34.78
N GLU A 845 -5.91 9.47 35.78
CA GLU A 845 -4.74 8.60 35.73
C GLU A 845 -4.98 7.40 34.83
N PHE A 846 -6.15 6.77 34.90
CA PHE A 846 -6.56 5.71 33.97
C PHE A 846 -6.54 6.22 32.52
N SER A 847 -7.17 7.35 32.24
CA SER A 847 -7.20 7.98 30.92
C SER A 847 -5.80 8.39 30.44
N SER A 848 -4.94 8.90 31.34
CA SER A 848 -3.52 9.18 31.07
C SER A 848 -2.73 7.91 30.74
N ALA A 849 -2.99 6.82 31.46
CA ALA A 849 -2.35 5.53 31.24
C ALA A 849 -2.76 4.91 29.90
N VAL A 850 -4.06 4.93 29.56
CA VAL A 850 -4.58 4.47 28.27
C VAL A 850 -4.02 5.31 27.12
N ARG A 851 -3.88 6.63 27.28
CA ARG A 851 -3.25 7.50 26.27
C ARG A 851 -1.76 7.19 26.03
N LYS A 852 -1.06 6.60 27.00
CA LYS A 852 0.35 6.20 26.91
C LYS A 852 0.57 4.76 26.42
N ALA A 853 -0.30 3.82 26.79
CA ALA A 853 -0.11 2.39 26.54
C ALA A 853 -1.45 1.61 26.49
N PRO A 854 -2.35 1.87 25.52
CA PRO A 854 -3.71 1.33 25.53
C PRO A 854 -3.76 -0.21 25.53
N THR A 855 -2.71 -0.86 25.05
CA THR A 855 -2.60 -2.32 24.96
C THR A 855 -2.65 -3.07 26.29
N PHE A 856 -2.48 -2.40 27.45
CA PHE A 856 -2.63 -3.08 28.75
C PHE A 856 -4.08 -3.56 28.97
N LEU A 857 -5.08 -2.90 28.36
CA LEU A 857 -6.49 -3.30 28.48
C LEU A 857 -6.82 -4.65 27.80
N ARG A 858 -5.89 -5.23 27.03
CA ARG A 858 -6.05 -6.55 26.41
C ARG A 858 -5.88 -7.73 27.38
N MET A 859 -5.30 -7.53 28.56
CA MET A 859 -5.16 -8.63 29.54
C MET A 859 -6.46 -8.89 30.31
N SER A 860 -6.60 -10.10 30.87
CA SER A 860 -7.72 -10.44 31.76
C SER A 860 -7.69 -9.60 33.04
N LEU A 861 -8.84 -9.47 33.70
CA LEU A 861 -8.96 -8.79 34.99
C LEU A 861 -8.02 -9.43 36.03
N ASP A 862 -7.95 -10.76 36.09
CA ASP A 862 -7.09 -11.48 37.05
C ASP A 862 -5.59 -11.24 36.79
N MET A 863 -5.18 -11.17 35.52
CA MET A 863 -3.79 -10.86 35.18
C MET A 863 -3.45 -9.40 35.52
N MET A 864 -4.40 -8.48 35.32
CA MET A 864 -4.26 -7.08 35.72
C MET A 864 -4.15 -6.94 37.25
N ARG A 865 -5.05 -7.61 37.99
CA ARG A 865 -5.06 -7.70 39.45
C ARG A 865 -3.72 -8.23 40.00
N ARG A 866 -3.30 -9.43 39.58
CA ARG A 866 -2.02 -10.05 39.99
C ARG A 866 -0.79 -9.18 39.69
N LYS A 867 -0.83 -8.40 38.60
CA LYS A 867 0.23 -7.44 38.27
C LYS A 867 0.23 -6.25 39.22
N MET A 868 -0.94 -5.67 39.50
CA MET A 868 -1.07 -4.55 40.44
C MET A 868 -0.66 -4.97 41.85
N GLU A 869 -1.17 -6.10 42.35
CA GLU A 869 -0.78 -6.69 43.64
C GLU A 869 0.73 -6.92 43.72
N PHE A 870 1.37 -7.48 42.68
CA PHE A 870 2.82 -7.66 42.68
C PHE A 870 3.57 -6.32 42.73
N PHE A 871 3.19 -5.34 41.90
CA PHE A 871 3.89 -4.05 41.86
C PHE A 871 3.67 -3.21 43.14
N ILE A 872 2.50 -3.29 43.77
CA ILE A 872 2.20 -2.56 45.00
C ILE A 872 2.80 -3.31 46.20
N ASN A 873 2.42 -4.56 46.42
CA ASN A 873 2.68 -5.28 47.67
C ASN A 873 4.10 -5.86 47.74
N VAL A 874 4.69 -6.27 46.60
CA VAL A 874 6.02 -6.90 46.56
C VAL A 874 7.10 -5.90 46.15
N VAL A 875 6.84 -5.06 45.14
CA VAL A 875 7.82 -4.07 44.63
C VAL A 875 7.76 -2.74 45.39
N GLY A 876 6.66 -2.44 46.10
CA GLY A 876 6.50 -1.20 46.86
C GLY A 876 6.22 0.04 45.98
N TYR A 877 5.59 -0.12 44.82
CA TYR A 877 5.22 1.00 43.96
C TYR A 877 3.85 1.58 44.32
N THR A 878 3.75 2.90 44.37
CA THR A 878 2.46 3.58 44.51
C THR A 878 1.60 3.37 43.26
N PRO A 879 0.26 3.27 43.39
CA PRO A 879 -0.64 3.12 42.25
C PRO A 879 -0.44 4.19 41.18
N SER A 880 -0.33 5.46 41.59
CA SER A 880 -0.05 6.60 40.72
C SER A 880 1.26 6.46 39.95
N PHE A 881 2.33 5.94 40.57
CA PHE A 881 3.58 5.69 39.83
C PHE A 881 3.36 4.70 38.68
N ILE A 882 2.59 3.63 38.92
CA ILE A 882 2.23 2.65 37.88
C ILE A 882 1.40 3.34 36.76
N ALA A 883 0.48 4.24 37.11
CA ALA A 883 -0.29 5.03 36.14
C ALA A 883 0.57 6.00 35.31
N THR A 884 1.66 6.52 35.88
CA THR A 884 2.61 7.32 35.08
C THR A 884 3.41 6.46 34.09
N GLN A 885 3.65 5.18 34.40
CA GLN A 885 4.51 4.24 33.66
C GLN A 885 3.80 2.94 33.22
N PRO A 886 2.60 2.99 32.60
CA PRO A 886 1.73 1.82 32.38
C PRO A 886 2.36 0.74 31.49
N THR A 887 3.38 1.10 30.71
CA THR A 887 4.24 0.15 29.97
C THR A 887 4.81 -0.99 30.83
N ILE A 888 4.94 -0.81 32.15
CA ILE A 888 5.40 -1.87 33.06
C ILE A 888 4.45 -3.07 33.09
N LEU A 889 3.14 -2.82 32.95
CA LEU A 889 2.10 -3.85 32.94
C LEU A 889 2.20 -4.75 31.69
N LEU A 890 2.83 -4.29 30.61
CA LEU A 890 2.94 -5.03 29.34
C LEU A 890 3.97 -6.17 29.37
N TYR A 891 4.91 -6.17 30.32
CA TYR A 891 5.93 -7.23 30.41
C TYR A 891 5.38 -8.49 31.10
N GLY A 892 5.74 -9.67 30.60
CA GLY A 892 5.27 -10.95 31.18
C GLY A 892 5.64 -11.08 32.66
N LEU A 893 4.64 -11.23 33.53
CA LEU A 893 4.83 -11.21 35.00
C LEU A 893 5.79 -12.33 35.42
N GLN A 894 5.44 -13.58 35.13
CA GLN A 894 6.23 -14.77 35.50
C GLN A 894 7.52 -14.92 34.70
N ARG A 895 7.54 -14.60 33.39
CA ARG A 895 8.71 -14.83 32.52
C ARG A 895 9.76 -13.71 32.54
N ARG A 896 9.43 -12.53 33.07
CA ARG A 896 10.33 -11.35 32.99
C ARG A 896 10.30 -10.46 34.23
N VAL A 897 9.14 -10.16 34.80
CA VAL A 897 9.08 -9.22 35.92
C VAL A 897 9.61 -9.88 37.20
N ILE A 898 9.03 -11.02 37.59
CA ILE A 898 9.39 -11.75 38.82
C ILE A 898 10.85 -12.25 38.81
N PRO A 899 11.38 -12.92 37.75
CA PRO A 899 12.75 -13.41 37.76
C PRO A 899 13.78 -12.27 37.84
N ARG A 900 13.50 -11.13 37.20
CA ARG A 900 14.38 -9.95 37.26
C ARG A 900 14.26 -9.21 38.60
N PHE A 901 13.11 -9.27 39.26
CA PHE A 901 12.96 -8.78 40.63
C PHE A 901 13.82 -9.61 41.58
N ARG A 902 13.64 -10.93 41.59
CA ARG A 902 14.43 -11.86 42.42
C ARG A 902 15.95 -11.74 42.20
N VAL A 903 16.40 -11.60 40.95
CA VAL A 903 17.81 -11.33 40.63
C VAL A 903 18.32 -10.04 41.28
N LEU A 904 17.55 -8.95 41.22
CA LEU A 904 17.96 -7.66 41.80
C LEU A 904 17.86 -7.64 43.32
N GLU A 905 16.88 -8.36 43.88
CA GLU A 905 16.71 -8.58 45.31
C GLU A 905 17.88 -9.39 45.88
N MET A 906 18.27 -10.50 45.24
CA MET A 906 19.42 -11.31 45.67
C MET A 906 20.75 -10.57 45.54
N LEU A 907 20.94 -9.76 44.49
CA LEU A 907 22.09 -8.88 44.40
C LEU A 907 22.09 -7.80 45.51
N ASN A 908 20.91 -7.34 45.94
CA ASN A 908 20.76 -6.36 47.01
C ASN A 908 21.00 -6.98 48.40
N THR A 909 20.55 -8.21 48.66
CA THR A 909 20.82 -8.91 49.94
C THR A 909 22.29 -9.29 50.09
N LYS A 910 22.97 -9.66 49.00
CA LYS A 910 24.43 -9.91 48.99
C LYS A 910 25.27 -8.62 48.98
N GLY A 911 24.66 -7.43 49.11
CA GLY A 911 25.36 -6.12 49.12
C GLY A 911 25.98 -5.67 47.79
N LEU A 912 25.82 -6.45 46.71
CA LEU A 912 26.38 -6.20 45.39
C LEU A 912 25.58 -5.17 44.57
N TRP A 913 24.41 -4.75 45.08
CA TRP A 913 23.51 -3.80 44.44
C TRP A 913 22.90 -2.82 45.45
N THR A 914 22.99 -1.52 45.16
CA THR A 914 22.60 -0.44 46.10
C THR A 914 21.52 0.50 45.55
N ARG A 915 20.96 0.26 44.35
CA ARG A 915 20.03 1.21 43.70
C ARG A 915 18.58 0.72 43.67
N ARG A 916 17.87 0.91 44.79
CA ARG A 916 16.40 1.03 44.79
C ARG A 916 16.01 2.22 43.90
N GLY A 917 15.05 2.03 42.98
CA GLY A 917 14.59 3.06 42.03
C GLY A 917 14.85 2.79 40.54
N LYS A 918 15.58 1.72 40.16
CA LYS A 918 15.82 1.37 38.73
C LYS A 918 15.08 0.14 38.21
N PHE A 919 14.26 -0.55 39.02
CA PHE A 919 13.62 -1.82 38.61
C PHE A 919 12.89 -1.75 37.26
N LEU A 920 12.10 -0.69 37.01
CA LEU A 920 11.46 -0.43 35.70
C LEU A 920 12.45 -0.40 34.52
N TYR A 921 13.65 0.17 34.68
CA TYR A 921 14.69 0.17 33.65
C TYR A 921 15.18 -1.27 33.39
N HIS A 922 15.41 -2.05 34.44
CA HIS A 922 15.85 -3.44 34.31
C HIS A 922 14.80 -4.35 33.67
N VAL A 923 13.51 -4.15 33.93
CA VAL A 923 12.41 -4.85 33.23
C VAL A 923 12.38 -4.49 31.73
N LYS A 924 12.68 -3.23 31.38
CA LYS A 924 12.72 -2.73 29.99
C LYS A 924 13.89 -3.27 29.15
N LEU A 925 14.98 -3.78 29.74
CA LEU A 925 16.13 -4.33 28.99
C LEU A 925 15.77 -5.58 28.14
N SER A 926 16.49 -5.81 27.03
CA SER A 926 16.44 -7.11 26.32
C SER A 926 16.99 -8.23 27.21
N ASN A 927 16.68 -9.49 26.91
CA ASN A 927 17.21 -10.62 27.69
C ASN A 927 18.75 -10.66 27.64
N THR A 928 19.33 -10.41 26.45
CA THR A 928 20.78 -10.23 26.24
C THR A 928 21.37 -9.15 27.15
N LYS A 929 20.90 -7.90 27.03
CA LYS A 929 21.41 -6.76 27.82
C LYS A 929 21.17 -6.91 29.32
N PHE A 930 20.10 -7.59 29.74
CA PHE A 930 19.89 -7.91 31.14
C PHE A 930 20.93 -8.92 31.63
N ARG A 931 21.14 -10.02 30.88
CA ARG A 931 22.16 -11.03 31.19
C ARG A 931 23.57 -10.42 31.22
N GLU A 932 23.95 -9.70 30.17
CA GLU A 932 25.27 -9.06 30.03
C GLU A 932 25.58 -8.01 31.11
N LYS A 933 24.59 -7.23 31.55
CA LYS A 933 24.82 -6.07 32.45
C LYS A 933 24.45 -6.30 33.91
N ILE A 934 23.64 -7.32 34.22
CA ILE A 934 23.10 -7.57 35.57
C ILE A 934 23.41 -8.98 36.07
N VAL A 935 23.68 -9.95 35.18
CA VAL A 935 23.87 -11.37 35.58
C VAL A 935 25.34 -11.78 35.44
N LEU A 936 25.90 -11.69 34.23
CA LEU A 936 27.28 -12.09 33.95
C LEU A 936 28.34 -11.37 34.81
N PRO A 937 28.22 -10.06 35.13
CA PRO A 937 29.20 -9.37 35.99
C PRO A 937 29.26 -9.89 37.43
N TYR A 938 28.26 -10.67 37.85
CA TYR A 938 28.15 -11.22 39.20
C TYR A 938 28.06 -12.75 39.23
N LYS A 939 28.13 -13.44 38.08
CA LYS A 939 27.96 -14.91 37.95
C LYS A 939 28.93 -15.70 38.85
N GLU A 940 30.15 -15.18 39.06
CA GLU A 940 31.20 -15.83 39.85
C GLU A 940 31.08 -15.49 41.35
N LYS A 941 30.38 -14.40 41.69
CA LYS A 941 30.13 -13.98 43.09
C LYS A 941 28.82 -14.52 43.64
N VAL A 942 27.86 -14.80 42.75
CA VAL A 942 26.52 -15.31 43.06
C VAL A 942 26.09 -16.26 41.93
N PRO A 943 26.61 -17.51 41.90
CA PRO A 943 26.28 -18.47 40.84
C PRO A 943 24.78 -18.79 40.74
N GLU A 944 24.10 -18.75 41.89
CA GLU A 944 22.64 -18.89 42.10
C GLU A 944 21.79 -17.99 41.16
N LEU A 945 22.36 -16.89 40.64
CA LEU A 945 21.70 -16.00 39.66
C LEU A 945 21.35 -16.70 38.34
N LEU A 946 22.12 -17.72 37.97
CA LEU A 946 21.87 -18.50 36.76
C LEU A 946 20.66 -19.43 36.94
N ASP A 947 20.44 -19.96 38.14
CA ASP A 947 19.35 -20.90 38.44
C ASP A 947 17.99 -20.19 38.53
N ILE A 948 17.94 -18.98 39.11
CA ILE A 948 16.75 -18.11 39.10
C ILE A 948 16.28 -17.81 37.67
N LEU A 949 17.20 -17.79 36.69
CA LEU A 949 16.89 -17.63 35.29
C LEU A 949 16.59 -18.99 34.63
N GLY A 950 17.36 -20.03 34.93
CA GLY A 950 17.16 -21.40 34.41
C GLY A 950 15.75 -21.91 34.64
N ALA A 951 15.23 -21.80 35.87
CA ALA A 951 13.89 -22.25 36.25
C ALA A 951 12.74 -21.58 35.45
N GLY A 952 12.98 -20.41 34.85
CA GLY A 952 12.01 -19.71 33.99
C GLY A 952 12.22 -19.87 32.48
N TYR A 953 13.32 -20.50 32.04
CA TYR A 953 13.77 -20.55 30.64
C TYR A 953 13.70 -21.96 30.02
N THR A 954 13.31 -22.99 30.77
CA THR A 954 13.29 -24.42 30.34
C THR A 954 12.29 -24.81 29.24
N ARG A 955 11.56 -23.86 28.62
CA ARG A 955 10.75 -24.13 27.41
C ARG A 955 11.01 -23.14 26.27
N GLY A 956 12.10 -23.43 25.54
CA GLY A 956 12.18 -23.36 24.08
C GLY A 956 12.08 -21.99 23.41
N TRP A 957 13.21 -21.27 23.34
CA TRP A 957 13.45 -20.20 22.35
C TRP A 957 14.94 -20.19 21.96
N TRP A 958 15.27 -20.90 20.88
CA TRP A 958 16.39 -20.58 19.98
C TRP A 958 15.80 -19.90 18.75
#